data_AF-A0A812PMG8-F1
#
_entry.id   AF-A0A812PMG8-F1
#
_cell.length_a   1.000
_cell.length_b   1.000
_cell.length_c   1.000
_cell.angle_alpha   90.00
_cell.angle_beta   90.00
_cell.angle_gamma   90.00
#
_symmetry.space_group_name_H-M   'P 1'
#
loop_
_entity.id
_entity.type
_entity.pdbx_description
1 polymer ?
#
loop_
_entity_poly.entity_id
_entity_poly.type
_entity_poly.pdbx_seq_one_letter_code
_entity_poly.pdbx_strand_id
1 'polypeptide(L)'
;MTAQTPEAGRAEVQISQQIRHFAQCSLAFTKAEGLKVLAIVESAKVLLREVFASLLGGPQDYQPVLLQFSTDTTPVANRKHVSLRAGGISVRRSGISTDEFLVQQLFGTTLTDSGQLRHGLVFSDPVPLRHGKKMSSLTAVAMQCPGISISVPQRDRVQIRHQVHDRAVGHRLVAAMSGFWSTRSRKPELGAAHNEVSGSSLYDWHSYVGCASHDGHNALKWSHQTLFADTELLEGVYVAVSAIRNSYYTCTDALGSWLVQSVQPRHAGILPPQDDLFALWCCLGVEPELAHKLAEMRLLWRDGRLLILQEVFHASEFLETVSACLLALWRFPSFTTSRWCTVGASCRALAAGLLSGYDGLLEFMRQKGLLGDYLWNGFKRLNARAVEFVFVVGPTAYLPEGFLAHLLQDARVAVQYQKLKEDIQSEYSFLEHLPERVWALLAERVELSADMLRNKVIAGATISWAFIEWKVLQVASALPWSLCRGDVRANIEQLSDRPVAPAEPTARKIYQLARGGVNMVRLQRAVALLGQASWTSFFTERQHASTSLVKRHHPDIGCDLLAGRAFLHTFRQMLPQRSPEEVERERLQAKLFKALKGNPNKIRGRQMFLAYTMAKATRREEERPERPRYKRPRIMQLHGEQWNRLTPAARQRYETAASVQRDVAQEMQRREVQVLQEQLQEVNQRK
;
A
#
# COMPACT_ATOMS: atom_id res chain seq x y z
N MET A 1 -7.91 30.22 -21.50
CA MET A 1 -9.00 30.29 -20.49
C MET A 1 -10.29 30.56 -21.23
N THR A 2 -10.98 29.50 -21.66
CA THR A 2 -12.31 29.60 -22.28
C THR A 2 -13.36 29.48 -21.19
N ALA A 3 -14.32 30.39 -21.16
CA ALA A 3 -15.45 30.35 -20.25
C ALA A 3 -16.22 29.03 -20.45
N GLN A 4 -16.10 28.11 -19.49
CA GLN A 4 -16.91 26.89 -19.48
C GLN A 4 -18.38 27.30 -19.29
N THR A 5 -19.25 26.90 -20.22
CA THR A 5 -20.69 27.11 -20.09
C THR A 5 -21.23 26.30 -18.89
N PRO A 6 -22.28 26.78 -18.18
CA PRO A 6 -22.85 26.08 -17.03
C PRO A 6 -23.28 24.64 -17.32
N GLU A 7 -23.67 24.34 -18.55
CA GLU A 7 -24.03 23.00 -19.02
C GLU A 7 -22.82 22.07 -19.16
N ALA A 8 -21.69 22.57 -19.67
CA ALA A 8 -20.45 21.81 -19.75
C ALA A 8 -19.94 21.45 -18.35
N GLY A 9 -20.01 22.39 -17.40
CA GLY A 9 -19.68 22.15 -15.99
C GLY A 9 -20.59 21.10 -15.34
N ARG A 10 -21.91 21.11 -15.64
CA ARG A 10 -22.85 20.07 -15.14
C ARG A 10 -22.54 18.68 -15.71
N ALA A 11 -22.19 18.58 -16.98
CA ALA A 11 -21.82 17.32 -17.64
C ALA A 11 -20.51 16.73 -17.08
N GLU A 12 -19.48 17.56 -16.86
CA GLU A 12 -18.21 17.15 -16.25
C GLU A 12 -18.40 16.59 -14.84
N VAL A 13 -19.23 17.26 -14.03
CA VAL A 13 -19.58 16.80 -12.67
C VAL A 13 -20.29 15.45 -12.72
N GLN A 14 -21.24 15.26 -13.64
CA GLN A 14 -22.00 14.01 -13.77
C GLN A 14 -21.11 12.84 -14.21
N ILE A 15 -20.19 13.05 -15.16
CA ILE A 15 -19.24 12.04 -15.63
C ILE A 15 -18.27 11.65 -14.51
N SER A 16 -17.73 12.64 -13.79
CA SER A 16 -16.84 12.41 -12.64
C SER A 16 -17.52 11.58 -11.54
N GLN A 17 -18.79 11.87 -11.24
CA GLN A 17 -19.58 11.09 -10.29
C GLN A 17 -19.81 9.65 -10.77
N GLN A 18 -20.13 9.44 -12.05
CA GLN A 18 -20.30 8.09 -12.61
C GLN A 18 -19.00 7.28 -12.54
N ILE A 19 -17.85 7.87 -12.89
CA ILE A 19 -16.55 7.21 -12.78
C ILE A 19 -16.28 6.83 -11.32
N ARG A 20 -16.47 7.76 -10.37
CA ARG A 20 -16.26 7.49 -8.93
C ARG A 20 -17.16 6.37 -8.42
N HIS A 21 -18.43 6.32 -8.85
CA HIS A 21 -19.37 5.26 -8.51
C HIS A 21 -18.85 3.89 -8.98
N PHE A 22 -18.56 3.76 -10.27
CA PHE A 22 -18.08 2.48 -10.84
C PHE A 22 -16.66 2.08 -10.40
N ALA A 23 -15.87 3.05 -9.95
CA ALA A 23 -14.53 2.82 -9.41
C ALA A 23 -14.52 2.25 -7.97
N GLN A 24 -15.67 2.08 -7.32
CA GLN A 24 -15.74 1.41 -6.02
C GLN A 24 -15.47 -0.09 -6.18
N CYS A 25 -14.47 -0.63 -5.48
CA CYS A 25 -14.08 -2.03 -5.61
C CYS A 25 -15.17 -3.02 -5.20
N SER A 26 -16.05 -2.65 -4.27
CA SER A 26 -17.10 -3.51 -3.74
C SER A 26 -18.44 -3.41 -4.48
N LEU A 27 -18.56 -2.50 -5.46
CA LEU A 27 -19.82 -2.27 -6.17
C LEU A 27 -20.23 -3.53 -6.94
N ALA A 28 -21.38 -4.10 -6.58
CA ALA A 28 -22.04 -5.12 -7.38
C ALA A 28 -22.91 -4.45 -8.44
N PHE A 29 -22.92 -5.00 -9.65
CA PHE A 29 -23.65 -4.43 -10.78
C PHE A 29 -24.15 -5.53 -11.71
N THR A 30 -25.15 -5.17 -12.51
CA THR A 30 -25.82 -5.99 -13.53
C THR A 30 -24.96 -6.12 -14.79
N LYS A 31 -25.28 -7.09 -15.66
CA LYS A 31 -24.57 -7.24 -16.95
C LYS A 31 -24.59 -5.95 -17.80
N ALA A 32 -25.72 -5.22 -17.80
CA ALA A 32 -25.88 -3.97 -18.54
C ALA A 32 -24.96 -2.86 -18.00
N GLU A 33 -24.86 -2.72 -16.68
CA GLU A 33 -23.93 -1.79 -16.04
C GLU A 33 -22.47 -2.17 -16.31
N GLY A 34 -22.16 -3.46 -16.43
CA GLY A 34 -20.82 -3.93 -16.83
C GLY A 34 -20.41 -3.45 -18.23
N LEU A 35 -21.33 -3.45 -19.20
CA LEU A 35 -21.07 -2.88 -20.53
C LEU A 35 -20.86 -1.36 -20.46
N LYS A 36 -21.63 -0.67 -19.62
CA LYS A 36 -21.45 0.77 -19.39
C LYS A 36 -20.07 1.08 -18.80
N VAL A 37 -19.59 0.26 -17.86
CA VAL A 37 -18.23 0.37 -17.30
C VAL A 37 -17.18 0.30 -18.40
N LEU A 38 -17.27 -0.69 -19.28
CA LEU A 38 -16.32 -0.85 -20.39
C LEU A 38 -16.37 0.34 -21.36
N ALA A 39 -17.55 0.87 -21.68
CA ALA A 39 -17.67 2.05 -22.52
C ALA A 39 -16.99 3.29 -21.88
N ILE A 40 -17.19 3.51 -20.58
CA ILE A 40 -16.52 4.59 -19.83
C ILE A 40 -15.00 4.42 -19.87
N VAL A 41 -14.52 3.19 -19.70
CA VAL A 41 -13.09 2.86 -19.76
C VAL A 41 -12.49 3.22 -21.12
N GLU A 42 -13.14 2.83 -22.22
CA GLU A 42 -12.65 3.15 -23.56
C GLU A 42 -12.64 4.66 -23.83
N SER A 43 -13.70 5.38 -23.46
CA SER A 43 -13.72 6.84 -23.58
C SER A 43 -12.61 7.51 -22.77
N ALA A 44 -12.35 7.04 -21.55
CA ALA A 44 -11.27 7.55 -20.72
C ALA A 44 -9.89 7.28 -21.34
N LYS A 45 -9.67 6.11 -21.94
CA LYS A 45 -8.41 5.81 -22.66
C LYS A 45 -8.22 6.69 -23.89
N VAL A 46 -9.28 6.97 -24.66
CA VAL A 46 -9.21 7.87 -25.83
C VAL A 46 -8.82 9.27 -25.38
N LEU A 47 -9.50 9.83 -24.37
CA LEU A 47 -9.16 11.13 -23.80
C LEU A 47 -7.69 11.19 -23.35
N LEU A 48 -7.22 10.18 -22.63
CA LEU A 48 -5.83 10.10 -22.19
C LEU A 48 -4.83 10.07 -23.35
N ARG A 49 -5.15 9.36 -24.43
CA ARG A 49 -4.31 9.35 -25.65
C ARG A 49 -4.30 10.70 -26.36
N GLU A 50 -5.43 11.40 -26.42
CA GLU A 50 -5.51 12.75 -27.01
C GLU A 50 -4.71 13.77 -26.20
N VAL A 51 -4.84 13.74 -24.88
CA VAL A 51 -4.04 14.58 -23.97
C VAL A 51 -2.55 14.28 -24.16
N PHE A 52 -2.18 13.00 -24.22
CA PHE A 52 -0.80 12.58 -24.45
C PHE A 52 -0.28 13.00 -25.83
N ALA A 53 -1.08 12.89 -26.89
CA ALA A 53 -0.73 13.36 -28.23
C ALA A 53 -0.54 14.88 -28.26
N SER A 54 -1.39 15.64 -27.56
CA SER A 54 -1.26 17.10 -27.44
C SER A 54 0.04 17.52 -26.72
N LEU A 55 0.53 16.68 -25.79
CA LEU A 55 1.81 16.88 -25.13
C LEU A 55 2.98 16.67 -26.09
N LEU A 56 2.83 15.79 -27.09
CA LEU A 56 3.85 15.47 -28.08
C LEU A 56 3.83 16.34 -29.34
N GLY A 57 2.71 17.00 -29.66
CA GLY A 57 2.45 17.62 -30.97
C GLY A 57 2.12 19.12 -30.94
N GLY A 58 2.50 19.87 -29.90
CA GLY A 58 2.29 21.32 -29.82
C GLY A 58 3.25 22.14 -30.72
N PRO A 59 2.93 23.41 -31.04
CA PRO A 59 3.72 24.32 -31.88
C PRO A 59 5.06 24.81 -31.26
N GLN A 60 5.54 24.14 -30.20
CA GLN A 60 6.74 24.50 -29.45
C GLN A 60 7.83 23.46 -29.73
N ASP A 61 8.37 23.52 -30.95
CA ASP A 61 9.18 22.48 -31.63
C ASP A 61 10.47 22.01 -30.92
N TYR A 62 10.81 22.55 -29.74
CA TYR A 62 12.09 22.30 -29.07
C TYR A 62 11.98 21.90 -27.59
N GLN A 63 10.77 21.75 -27.04
CA GLN A 63 10.64 21.37 -25.63
C GLN A 63 11.03 19.91 -25.38
N PRO A 64 11.90 19.63 -24.39
CA PRO A 64 12.28 18.28 -24.09
C PRO A 64 11.09 17.48 -23.57
N VAL A 65 11.04 16.19 -23.90
CA VAL A 65 9.99 15.28 -23.42
C VAL A 65 10.61 14.10 -22.69
N LEU A 66 10.12 13.81 -21.49
CA LEU A 66 10.42 12.61 -20.73
C LEU A 66 9.30 11.59 -20.91
N LEU A 67 9.66 10.41 -21.39
CA LEU A 67 8.82 9.24 -21.51
C LEU A 67 9.28 8.19 -20.50
N GLN A 68 8.52 8.04 -19.42
CA GLN A 68 8.75 7.03 -18.40
C GLN A 68 7.82 5.84 -18.62
N PHE A 69 8.42 4.69 -18.91
CA PHE A 69 7.70 3.45 -19.15
C PHE A 69 7.87 2.49 -17.97
N SER A 70 6.77 1.90 -17.54
CA SER A 70 6.75 0.92 -16.45
C SER A 70 5.79 -0.22 -16.74
N THR A 71 6.21 -1.43 -16.38
CA THR A 71 5.44 -2.66 -16.59
C THR A 71 5.67 -3.65 -15.46
N ASP A 72 4.64 -4.42 -15.14
CA ASP A 72 4.74 -5.53 -14.18
C ASP A 72 3.69 -6.61 -14.51
N THR A 73 4.00 -7.84 -14.11
CA THR A 73 3.20 -9.04 -14.42
C THR A 73 2.23 -9.34 -13.29
N THR A 74 0.93 -9.33 -13.59
CA THR A 74 -0.13 -9.64 -12.61
C THR A 74 -0.60 -11.08 -12.79
N PRO A 75 -0.35 -11.98 -11.83
CA PRO A 75 -1.08 -13.23 -11.77
C PRO A 75 -2.51 -12.97 -11.28
N VAL A 76 -3.51 -13.46 -12.01
CA VAL A 76 -4.91 -13.41 -11.62
C VAL A 76 -5.45 -14.82 -11.52
N ALA A 77 -5.79 -15.24 -10.30
CA ALA A 77 -6.49 -16.49 -10.06
C ALA A 77 -7.94 -16.36 -10.50
N ASN A 78 -8.33 -17.07 -11.56
CA ASN A 78 -9.67 -17.09 -12.11
C ASN A 78 -10.33 -18.45 -11.88
N ARG A 79 -11.60 -18.41 -11.46
CA ARG A 79 -12.42 -19.60 -11.39
C ARG A 79 -12.90 -19.95 -12.79
N LYS A 80 -12.47 -21.09 -13.32
CA LYS A 80 -12.92 -21.63 -14.61
C LYS A 80 -14.03 -22.63 -14.38
N HIS A 81 -15.11 -22.50 -15.14
CA HIS A 81 -16.22 -23.45 -15.17
C HIS A 81 -16.21 -24.17 -16.51
N VAL A 82 -16.11 -25.49 -16.49
CA VAL A 82 -16.23 -26.34 -17.66
C VAL A 82 -17.55 -27.08 -17.54
N SER A 83 -18.42 -26.94 -18.53
CA SER A 83 -19.66 -27.73 -18.64
C SER A 83 -19.61 -28.52 -19.94
N LEU A 84 -19.58 -29.84 -19.84
CA LEU A 84 -19.62 -30.76 -20.97
C LEU A 84 -20.94 -31.50 -20.96
N ARG A 85 -21.56 -31.64 -22.13
CA ARG A 85 -22.74 -32.47 -22.32
C ARG A 85 -22.41 -33.57 -23.32
N ALA A 86 -22.60 -34.83 -22.93
CA ALA A 86 -22.47 -35.98 -23.79
C ALA A 86 -23.53 -37.02 -23.41
N GLY A 87 -24.30 -37.50 -24.38
CA GLY A 87 -25.27 -38.59 -24.17
C GLY A 87 -26.29 -38.37 -23.04
N GLY A 88 -26.83 -37.15 -22.91
CA GLY A 88 -27.80 -36.83 -21.85
C GLY A 88 -27.20 -36.55 -20.46
N ILE A 89 -25.89 -36.78 -20.27
CA ILE A 89 -25.17 -36.48 -19.02
C ILE A 89 -24.54 -35.09 -19.15
N SER A 90 -24.81 -34.22 -18.17
CA SER A 90 -24.21 -32.89 -18.05
C SER A 90 -23.19 -32.89 -16.91
N VAL A 91 -21.91 -32.82 -17.23
CA VAL A 91 -20.83 -32.72 -16.25
C VAL A 91 -20.42 -31.26 -16.12
N ARG A 92 -20.57 -30.68 -14.92
CA ARG A 92 -20.00 -29.38 -14.57
C ARG A 92 -18.81 -29.58 -13.64
N ARG A 93 -17.67 -29.00 -13.99
CA ARG A 93 -16.47 -28.91 -13.15
C ARG A 93 -16.10 -27.44 -12.97
N SER A 94 -15.61 -27.11 -11.79
CA SER A 94 -15.00 -25.81 -11.52
C SER A 94 -13.62 -26.00 -10.95
N GLY A 95 -12.68 -25.16 -11.39
CA GLY A 95 -11.31 -25.13 -10.91
C GLY A 95 -10.80 -23.71 -10.84
N ILE A 96 -9.60 -23.54 -10.31
CA ILE A 96 -8.88 -22.27 -10.32
C ILE A 96 -7.75 -22.39 -11.34
N SER A 97 -7.63 -21.41 -12.25
CA SER A 97 -6.46 -21.25 -13.10
C SER A 97 -5.85 -19.88 -12.86
N THR A 98 -4.53 -19.78 -12.91
CA THR A 98 -3.84 -18.50 -12.89
C THR A 98 -3.65 -18.01 -14.33
N ASP A 99 -4.27 -16.90 -14.68
CA ASP A 99 -4.00 -16.20 -15.94
C ASP A 99 -3.01 -15.05 -15.63
N GLU A 100 -1.95 -14.91 -16.43
CA GLU A 100 -0.91 -13.91 -16.24
C GLU A 100 -1.11 -12.75 -17.22
N PHE A 101 -1.09 -11.52 -16.72
CA PHE A 101 -1.27 -10.31 -17.52
C PHE A 101 -0.06 -9.39 -17.38
N LEU A 102 0.36 -8.77 -18.48
CA LEU A 102 1.29 -7.65 -18.42
C LEU A 102 0.50 -6.36 -18.32
N VAL A 103 0.70 -5.63 -17.23
CA VAL A 103 0.16 -4.29 -17.05
C VAL A 103 1.22 -3.29 -17.52
N GLN A 104 0.81 -2.27 -18.27
CA GLN A 104 1.73 -1.31 -18.87
C GLN A 104 1.20 0.11 -18.73
N GLN A 105 2.12 1.01 -18.40
CA GLN A 105 1.85 2.44 -18.28
C GLN A 105 3.00 3.22 -18.93
N LEU A 106 2.63 4.31 -19.61
CA LEU A 106 3.57 5.27 -20.16
C LEU A 106 3.22 6.67 -19.67
N PHE A 107 4.13 7.28 -18.93
CA PHE A 107 4.03 8.65 -18.46
C PHE A 107 4.86 9.56 -19.36
N GLY A 108 4.23 10.59 -19.92
CA GLY A 108 4.87 11.66 -20.67
C GLY A 108 4.94 12.90 -19.80
N THR A 109 6.09 13.54 -19.74
CA THR A 109 6.26 14.84 -19.07
C THR A 109 7.02 15.79 -19.98
N THR A 110 6.57 17.03 -20.07
CA THR A 110 7.27 18.12 -20.76
C THR A 110 7.31 19.35 -19.86
N LEU A 111 8.24 20.26 -20.14
CA LEU A 111 8.38 21.54 -19.46
C LEU A 111 7.95 22.66 -20.40
N THR A 112 6.94 23.43 -20.00
CA THR A 112 6.47 24.59 -20.78
C THR A 112 7.51 25.71 -20.75
N ASP A 113 7.34 26.71 -21.62
CA ASP A 113 8.21 27.89 -21.62
C ASP A 113 8.11 28.72 -20.33
N SER A 114 6.97 28.64 -19.64
CA SER A 114 6.76 29.21 -18.30
C SER A 114 7.39 28.39 -17.17
N GLY A 115 8.07 27.29 -17.48
CA GLY A 115 8.69 26.39 -16.50
C GLY A 115 7.71 25.49 -15.75
N GLN A 116 6.46 25.37 -16.22
CA GLN A 116 5.47 24.47 -15.64
C GLN A 116 5.59 23.08 -16.24
N LEU A 117 5.44 22.05 -15.41
CA LEU A 117 5.39 20.67 -15.87
C LEU A 117 3.99 20.37 -16.43
N ARG A 118 3.96 19.78 -17.62
CA ARG A 118 2.75 19.16 -18.19
C ARG A 118 2.95 17.66 -18.26
N HIS A 119 1.92 16.94 -17.86
CA HIS A 119 1.93 15.48 -17.82
C HIS A 119 0.87 14.90 -18.75
N GLY A 120 1.17 13.74 -19.32
CA GLY A 120 0.25 12.90 -20.07
C GLY A 120 0.46 11.47 -19.64
N LEU A 121 -0.60 10.66 -19.70
CA LEU A 121 -0.55 9.27 -19.28
C LEU A 121 -1.24 8.41 -20.32
N VAL A 122 -0.61 7.30 -20.69
CA VAL A 122 -1.24 6.24 -21.48
C VAL A 122 -1.33 5.00 -20.62
N PHE A 123 -2.56 4.50 -20.46
CA PHE A 123 -2.79 3.15 -19.97
C PHE A 123 -3.00 2.22 -21.15
N SER A 124 -2.25 1.12 -21.18
CA SER A 124 -2.58 -0.02 -22.03
C SER A 124 -3.57 -0.94 -21.32
N ASP A 125 -4.35 -1.65 -22.11
CA ASP A 125 -5.05 -2.82 -21.58
C ASP A 125 -4.06 -3.85 -21.05
N PRO A 126 -4.37 -4.54 -19.93
CA PRO A 126 -3.58 -5.67 -19.50
C PRO A 126 -3.51 -6.73 -20.61
N VAL A 127 -2.29 -7.03 -21.07
CA VAL A 127 -2.10 -7.97 -22.17
C VAL A 127 -1.87 -9.38 -21.61
N PRO A 128 -2.66 -10.39 -21.99
CA PRO A 128 -2.45 -11.76 -21.52
C PRO A 128 -1.09 -12.32 -21.99
N LEU A 129 -0.27 -12.81 -21.06
CA LEU A 129 1.01 -13.46 -21.35
C LEU A 129 0.82 -14.94 -21.69
N ARG A 130 0.12 -15.22 -22.80
CA ARG A 130 -0.21 -16.60 -23.24
C ARG A 130 1.01 -17.48 -23.53
N HIS A 131 2.15 -16.87 -23.84
CA HIS A 131 3.41 -17.54 -24.13
C HIS A 131 4.42 -17.45 -22.96
N GLY A 132 3.93 -17.14 -21.75
CA GLY A 132 4.73 -17.08 -20.53
C GLY A 132 5.56 -15.79 -20.36
N LYS A 133 6.33 -15.74 -19.27
CA LYS A 133 7.11 -14.56 -18.82
C LYS A 133 8.54 -14.52 -19.38
N LYS A 134 8.79 -15.13 -20.54
CA LYS A 134 10.12 -15.03 -21.18
C LYS A 134 10.40 -13.58 -21.56
N MET A 135 11.66 -13.17 -21.48
CA MET A 135 12.05 -11.77 -21.74
C MET A 135 11.66 -11.29 -23.15
N SER A 136 11.73 -12.16 -24.15
CA SER A 136 11.27 -11.86 -25.51
C SER A 136 9.76 -11.60 -25.56
N SER A 137 8.96 -12.38 -24.83
CA SER A 137 7.50 -12.18 -24.71
C SER A 137 7.19 -10.85 -24.02
N LEU A 138 7.88 -10.55 -22.90
CA LEU A 138 7.70 -9.29 -22.17
C LEU A 138 8.08 -8.08 -23.03
N THR A 139 9.20 -8.17 -23.76
CA THR A 139 9.68 -7.10 -24.65
C THR A 139 8.73 -6.90 -25.83
N ALA A 140 8.26 -7.98 -26.47
CA ALA A 140 7.33 -7.90 -27.60
C ALA A 140 6.02 -7.20 -27.20
N VAL A 141 5.48 -7.54 -26.03
CA VAL A 141 4.27 -6.90 -25.50
C VAL A 141 4.58 -5.46 -25.04
N ALA A 142 5.74 -5.20 -24.41
CA ALA A 142 6.21 -3.85 -24.07
C ALA A 142 6.13 -2.89 -25.26
N MET A 143 6.57 -3.35 -26.43
CA MET A 143 6.60 -2.54 -27.66
C MET A 143 5.21 -2.24 -28.25
N GLN A 144 4.17 -2.97 -27.84
CA GLN A 144 2.79 -2.70 -28.26
C GLN A 144 2.15 -1.53 -27.49
N CYS A 145 2.79 -1.03 -26.43
CA CYS A 145 2.28 0.10 -25.67
C CYS A 145 2.20 1.36 -26.56
N PRO A 146 0.99 1.94 -26.76
CA PRO A 146 0.86 3.14 -27.57
C PRO A 146 1.72 4.27 -27.00
N GLY A 147 2.45 4.98 -27.85
CA GLY A 147 3.35 6.04 -27.41
C GLY A 147 4.81 5.63 -27.24
N ILE A 148 5.10 4.36 -26.93
CA ILE A 148 6.47 3.91 -26.66
C ILE A 148 7.35 4.03 -27.91
N SER A 149 6.79 3.63 -29.06
CA SER A 149 7.46 3.60 -30.37
C SER A 149 7.33 4.92 -31.14
N ILE A 150 6.76 5.97 -30.55
CA ILE A 150 6.73 7.27 -31.21
C ILE A 150 8.18 7.78 -31.28
N SER A 151 8.78 7.63 -32.45
CA SER A 151 9.89 8.46 -32.91
C SER A 151 9.22 9.76 -33.33
N VAL A 152 9.31 10.81 -32.51
CA VAL A 152 8.78 12.09 -32.97
C VAL A 152 9.73 12.58 -34.06
N PRO A 153 9.27 12.78 -35.30
CA PRO A 153 10.13 13.14 -36.43
C PRO A 153 10.71 14.57 -36.37
N GLN A 154 10.74 15.19 -35.18
CA GLN A 154 11.08 16.60 -35.04
C GLN A 154 12.58 16.75 -34.82
N ARG A 155 13.23 17.42 -35.78
CA ARG A 155 14.64 17.82 -35.72
C ARG A 155 14.87 18.58 -34.41
N ASP A 156 15.90 18.19 -33.66
CA ASP A 156 16.45 18.91 -32.50
C ASP A 156 15.65 18.93 -31.18
N ARG A 157 14.67 18.04 -31.01
CA ARG A 157 13.95 17.91 -29.73
C ARG A 157 14.51 16.78 -28.87
N VAL A 158 14.98 17.10 -27.65
CA VAL A 158 15.46 16.07 -26.71
C VAL A 158 14.31 15.18 -26.23
N GLN A 159 14.43 13.88 -26.48
CA GLN A 159 13.51 12.85 -26.02
C GLN A 159 14.23 11.96 -25.00
N ILE A 160 13.76 11.96 -23.76
CA ILE A 160 14.33 11.19 -22.65
C ILE A 160 13.46 9.96 -22.45
N ARG A 161 14.02 8.77 -22.58
CA ARG A 161 13.34 7.50 -22.35
C ARG A 161 13.86 6.91 -21.07
N HIS A 162 12.99 6.86 -20.07
CA HIS A 162 13.32 6.36 -18.75
C HIS A 162 12.58 5.06 -18.44
N GLN A 163 13.30 4.08 -17.91
CA GLN A 163 12.72 2.83 -17.48
C GLN A 163 13.24 2.43 -16.09
N VAL A 164 12.29 1.98 -15.27
CA VAL A 164 12.56 1.44 -13.94
C VAL A 164 12.26 -0.04 -13.96
N HIS A 165 13.16 -0.84 -13.38
CA HIS A 165 13.01 -2.29 -13.33
C HIS A 165 13.22 -2.83 -11.94
N ASP A 166 12.50 -3.88 -11.59
CA ASP A 166 12.94 -4.76 -10.51
C ASP A 166 14.27 -5.42 -10.93
N ARG A 167 15.26 -5.37 -10.03
CA ARG A 167 16.64 -5.82 -10.32
C ARG A 167 16.75 -7.30 -10.61
N ALA A 168 15.75 -8.10 -10.26
CA ALA A 168 15.68 -9.53 -10.59
C ALA A 168 15.69 -9.80 -12.11
N VAL A 169 15.14 -8.89 -12.92
CA VAL A 169 15.00 -9.05 -14.38
C VAL A 169 15.65 -7.92 -15.20
N GLY A 170 16.13 -6.86 -14.53
CA GLY A 170 16.59 -5.61 -15.15
C GLY A 170 17.66 -5.77 -16.23
N HIS A 171 18.77 -6.49 -15.98
CA HIS A 171 19.90 -6.51 -16.92
C HIS A 171 19.54 -7.10 -18.30
N ARG A 172 18.75 -8.17 -18.34
CA ARG A 172 18.32 -8.80 -19.61
C ARG A 172 17.28 -7.97 -20.35
N LEU A 173 16.39 -7.30 -19.60
CA LEU A 173 15.39 -6.40 -20.18
C LEU A 173 16.05 -5.16 -20.78
N VAL A 174 16.97 -4.52 -20.04
CA VAL A 174 17.74 -3.37 -20.50
C VAL A 174 18.51 -3.71 -21.76
N ALA A 175 19.18 -4.87 -21.81
CA ALA A 175 19.90 -5.32 -23.00
C ALA A 175 18.96 -5.51 -24.22
N ALA A 176 17.81 -6.16 -24.03
CA ALA A 176 16.84 -6.38 -25.10
C ALA A 176 16.22 -5.06 -25.61
N MET A 177 15.83 -4.17 -24.70
CA MET A 177 15.28 -2.85 -25.03
C MET A 177 16.33 -1.97 -25.73
N SER A 178 17.57 -1.95 -25.22
CA SER A 178 18.68 -1.19 -25.82
C SER A 178 18.99 -1.70 -27.24
N GLY A 179 19.03 -3.02 -27.43
CA GLY A 179 19.21 -3.64 -28.74
C GLY A 179 18.12 -3.24 -29.73
N PHE A 180 16.86 -3.25 -29.30
CA PHE A 180 15.74 -2.78 -30.11
C PHE A 180 15.87 -1.30 -30.51
N TRP A 181 16.11 -0.41 -29.54
CA TRP A 181 16.24 1.03 -29.82
C TRP A 181 17.43 1.33 -30.74
N SER A 182 18.57 0.70 -30.50
CA SER A 182 19.74 0.87 -31.37
C SER A 182 19.47 0.43 -32.82
N THR A 183 18.67 -0.60 -33.04
CA THR A 183 18.26 -1.06 -34.38
C THR A 183 17.28 -0.09 -35.02
N ARG A 184 16.34 0.46 -34.24
CA ARG A 184 15.34 1.42 -34.74
C ARG A 184 15.97 2.77 -35.12
N SER A 185 16.84 3.30 -34.27
CA SER A 185 17.55 4.57 -34.53
C SER A 185 18.57 4.46 -35.67
N ARG A 186 18.91 3.24 -36.09
CA ARG A 186 19.80 2.94 -37.23
C ARG A 186 19.09 2.69 -38.54
N LYS A 187 17.75 2.76 -38.64
CA LYS A 187 17.10 2.63 -39.95
C LYS A 187 17.66 3.72 -40.87
N PRO A 188 18.48 3.37 -41.88
CA PRO A 188 18.75 4.30 -42.95
C PRO A 188 17.38 4.52 -43.59
N GLU A 189 17.03 5.76 -43.89
CA GLU A 189 16.05 5.96 -44.93
C GLU A 189 16.56 5.16 -46.14
N LEU A 190 15.75 4.24 -46.66
CA LEU A 190 16.10 3.48 -47.86
C LEU A 190 16.39 4.50 -48.98
N GLY A 191 17.68 4.75 -49.25
CA GLY A 191 18.15 5.76 -50.20
C GLY A 191 19.08 6.85 -49.63
N ALA A 192 19.30 6.95 -48.32
CA ALA A 192 20.22 7.94 -47.75
C ALA A 192 21.68 7.43 -47.77
N ALA A 193 22.61 8.28 -48.25
CA ALA A 193 24.03 7.97 -48.36
C ALA A 193 24.66 7.63 -46.99
N HIS A 194 25.56 6.65 -47.00
CA HIS A 194 26.14 5.96 -45.83
C HIS A 194 26.91 6.81 -44.80
N ASN A 195 27.01 8.14 -44.95
CA ASN A 195 27.90 8.98 -44.13
C ASN A 195 27.21 10.09 -43.32
N GLU A 196 25.89 10.23 -43.36
CA GLU A 196 25.20 11.12 -42.42
C GLU A 196 24.75 10.33 -41.19
N VAL A 197 25.56 10.37 -40.12
CA VAL A 197 25.01 10.12 -38.78
C VAL A 197 24.01 11.25 -38.53
N SER A 198 22.74 11.00 -38.83
CA SER A 198 21.65 11.94 -38.58
C SER A 198 21.79 12.50 -37.16
N GLY A 199 21.92 13.83 -37.04
CA GLY A 199 21.99 14.53 -35.75
C GLY A 199 20.84 14.18 -34.80
N SER A 200 19.78 13.54 -35.29
CA SER A 200 18.62 13.06 -34.51
C SER A 200 18.97 12.06 -33.40
N SER A 201 20.04 11.25 -33.53
CA SER A 201 20.37 10.24 -32.50
C SER A 201 20.96 10.82 -31.20
N LEU A 202 21.53 12.04 -31.26
CA LEU A 202 22.06 12.75 -30.10
C LEU A 202 20.94 13.28 -29.19
N TYR A 203 19.76 13.53 -29.74
CA TYR A 203 18.61 14.04 -28.99
C TYR A 203 17.77 12.94 -28.33
N ASP A 204 17.99 11.66 -28.64
CA ASP A 204 17.27 10.53 -28.01
C ASP A 204 18.08 9.97 -26.83
N TRP A 205 17.77 10.39 -25.61
CA TRP A 205 18.46 10.02 -24.38
C TRP A 205 17.79 8.80 -23.75
N HIS A 206 18.59 7.84 -23.27
CA HIS A 206 18.08 6.61 -22.67
C HIS A 206 18.64 6.46 -21.26
N SER A 207 17.77 6.17 -20.30
CA SER A 207 18.17 5.90 -18.93
C SER A 207 17.43 4.71 -18.34
N TYR A 208 18.18 3.87 -17.64
CA TYR A 208 17.71 2.64 -17.03
C TYR A 208 18.17 2.60 -15.58
N VAL A 209 17.24 2.39 -14.65
CA VAL A 209 17.55 2.30 -13.21
C VAL A 209 16.85 1.11 -12.57
N GLY A 210 17.46 0.58 -11.50
CA GLY A 210 16.78 -0.33 -10.61
C GLY A 210 15.73 0.40 -9.77
N CYS A 211 14.65 -0.28 -9.41
CA CYS A 211 13.63 0.29 -8.55
C CYS A 211 14.20 0.56 -7.15
N ALA A 212 14.31 1.84 -6.78
CA ALA A 212 14.87 2.25 -5.51
C ALA A 212 14.03 1.74 -4.31
N SER A 213 12.71 1.61 -4.46
CA SER A 213 11.86 1.02 -3.41
C SER A 213 12.11 -0.47 -3.20
N HIS A 214 12.43 -1.22 -4.26
CA HIS A 214 12.87 -2.61 -4.10
C HIS A 214 14.23 -2.69 -3.42
N ASP A 215 15.15 -1.78 -3.77
CA ASP A 215 16.47 -1.73 -3.15
C ASP A 215 16.40 -1.37 -1.66
N GLY A 216 15.55 -0.40 -1.27
CA GLY A 216 15.31 -0.06 0.15
C GLY A 216 14.68 -1.22 0.93
N HIS A 217 13.70 -1.92 0.34
CA HIS A 217 13.10 -3.10 0.98
C HIS A 217 14.09 -4.26 1.10
N ASN A 218 14.91 -4.47 0.08
CA ASN A 218 15.92 -5.52 0.06
C ASN A 218 17.11 -5.18 0.97
N ALA A 219 17.41 -3.92 1.24
CA ALA A 219 18.45 -3.52 2.18
C ALA A 219 18.24 -4.17 3.56
N LEU A 220 17.00 -4.14 4.07
CA LEU A 220 16.63 -4.80 5.33
C LEU A 220 16.78 -6.34 5.25
N LYS A 221 16.45 -6.93 4.10
CA LYS A 221 16.61 -8.38 3.90
C LYS A 221 18.07 -8.78 3.85
N TRP A 222 18.90 -7.98 3.19
CA TRP A 222 20.34 -8.19 3.08
C TRP A 222 21.05 -8.00 4.41
N SER A 223 20.63 -7.02 5.22
CA SER A 223 21.22 -6.78 6.53
C SER A 223 21.03 -7.94 7.50
N HIS A 224 19.95 -8.71 7.33
CA HIS A 224 19.59 -9.84 8.16
C HIS A 224 19.34 -11.11 7.33
N GLN A 225 20.21 -11.37 6.35
CA GLN A 225 20.00 -12.42 5.35
C GLN A 225 19.71 -13.80 5.97
N THR A 226 20.41 -14.16 7.04
CA THR A 226 20.21 -15.45 7.73
C THR A 226 18.84 -15.56 8.38
N LEU A 227 18.29 -14.44 8.88
CA LEU A 227 16.95 -14.39 9.45
C LEU A 227 15.87 -14.40 8.36
N PHE A 228 16.07 -13.66 7.26
CA PHE A 228 15.10 -13.58 6.16
C PHE A 228 15.12 -14.81 5.23
N ALA A 229 16.20 -15.59 5.22
CA ALA A 229 16.26 -16.86 4.52
C ALA A 229 15.51 -17.98 5.25
N ASP A 230 15.25 -17.83 6.55
CA ASP A 230 14.52 -18.80 7.35
C ASP A 230 13.00 -18.64 7.16
N THR A 231 12.44 -19.43 6.25
CA THR A 231 11.02 -19.35 5.93
C THR A 231 10.11 -19.81 7.08
N GLU A 232 10.57 -20.74 7.91
CA GLU A 232 9.80 -21.23 9.07
C GLU A 232 9.71 -20.16 10.15
N LEU A 233 10.82 -19.46 10.41
CA LEU A 233 10.86 -18.29 11.30
C LEU A 233 9.87 -17.20 10.84
N LEU A 234 9.93 -16.82 9.55
CA LEU A 234 9.07 -15.79 8.99
C LEU A 234 7.58 -16.20 9.01
N GLU A 235 7.28 -17.47 8.74
CA GLU A 235 5.93 -18.01 8.88
C GLU A 235 5.46 -17.97 10.35
N GLY A 236 6.34 -18.33 11.29
CA GLY A 236 6.07 -18.27 12.72
C GLY A 236 5.67 -16.87 13.18
N VAL A 237 6.46 -15.86 12.82
CA VAL A 237 6.17 -14.44 13.11
C VAL A 237 4.86 -14.00 12.46
N TYR A 238 4.64 -14.34 11.18
CA TYR A 238 3.40 -14.04 10.46
C TYR A 238 2.15 -14.60 11.17
N VAL A 239 2.22 -15.87 11.58
CA VAL A 239 1.13 -16.56 12.28
C VAL A 239 0.89 -15.95 13.65
N ALA A 240 1.95 -15.64 14.41
CA ALA A 240 1.83 -14.99 15.72
C ALA A 240 1.16 -13.62 15.62
N VAL A 241 1.61 -12.75 14.71
CA VAL A 241 1.01 -11.43 14.48
C VAL A 241 -0.44 -11.56 14.04
N SER A 242 -0.75 -12.54 13.19
CA SER A 242 -2.11 -12.82 12.75
C SER A 242 -2.99 -13.32 13.90
N ALA A 243 -2.48 -14.15 14.82
CA ALA A 243 -3.21 -14.57 16.01
C ALA A 243 -3.53 -13.39 16.94
N ILE A 244 -2.54 -12.54 17.21
CA ILE A 244 -2.67 -11.31 18.01
C ILE A 244 -3.74 -10.37 17.44
N ARG A 245 -3.68 -10.11 16.12
CA ARG A 245 -4.67 -9.24 15.47
C ARG A 245 -6.09 -9.80 15.55
N ASN A 246 -6.22 -11.12 15.55
CA ASN A 246 -7.51 -11.80 15.65
C ASN A 246 -8.01 -11.98 17.10
N SER A 247 -7.19 -11.70 18.12
CA SER A 247 -7.60 -11.71 19.53
C SER A 247 -8.08 -10.35 20.06
N TYR A 248 -7.92 -9.26 19.31
CA TYR A 248 -8.13 -7.89 19.77
C TYR A 248 -9.46 -7.64 20.50
N TYR A 249 -10.60 -8.06 19.93
CA TYR A 249 -11.92 -7.89 20.56
C TYR A 249 -12.05 -8.60 21.91
N THR A 250 -11.45 -9.79 22.04
CA THR A 250 -11.50 -10.53 23.31
C THR A 250 -10.52 -9.93 24.32
N CYS A 251 -9.46 -9.26 23.86
CA CYS A 251 -8.52 -8.55 24.72
C CYS A 251 -9.17 -7.34 25.39
N THR A 252 -9.98 -6.56 24.67
CA THR A 252 -10.67 -5.40 25.25
C THR A 252 -11.59 -5.79 26.40
N ASP A 253 -12.27 -6.93 26.30
CA ASP A 253 -13.20 -7.42 27.33
C ASP A 253 -12.46 -7.91 28.59
N ALA A 254 -11.26 -8.47 28.42
CA ALA A 254 -10.46 -9.03 29.51
C ALA A 254 -9.54 -7.99 30.20
N LEU A 255 -9.29 -6.85 29.55
CA LEU A 255 -8.27 -5.87 29.92
C LEU A 255 -8.43 -5.35 31.36
N GLY A 256 -9.63 -4.90 31.73
CA GLY A 256 -9.86 -4.34 33.07
C GLY A 256 -9.59 -5.37 34.18
N SER A 257 -10.07 -6.60 34.00
CA SER A 257 -9.84 -7.68 34.97
C SER A 257 -8.37 -8.09 35.07
N TRP A 258 -7.64 -8.05 33.96
CA TRP A 258 -6.22 -8.31 33.93
C TRP A 258 -5.41 -7.20 34.61
N LEU A 259 -5.74 -5.93 34.37
CA LEU A 259 -5.07 -4.78 35.00
C LEU A 259 -5.17 -4.83 36.52
N VAL A 260 -6.37 -5.09 37.05
CA VAL A 260 -6.60 -5.22 38.50
C VAL A 260 -5.71 -6.30 39.13
N GLN A 261 -5.41 -7.37 38.39
CA GLN A 261 -4.61 -8.50 38.90
C GLN A 261 -3.11 -8.36 38.65
N SER A 262 -2.71 -7.63 37.61
CA SER A 262 -1.34 -7.68 37.08
C SER A 262 -0.53 -6.42 37.38
N VAL A 263 -1.20 -5.32 37.69
CA VAL A 263 -0.52 -4.04 37.97
C VAL A 263 0.19 -4.08 39.31
N GLN A 264 1.37 -3.48 39.33
CA GLN A 264 2.21 -3.38 40.51
C GLN A 264 2.78 -1.95 40.64
N PRO A 265 2.25 -1.14 41.58
CA PRO A 265 2.75 0.21 41.80
C PRO A 265 4.17 0.20 42.37
N ARG A 266 4.98 1.17 41.94
CA ARG A 266 6.37 1.39 42.36
C ARG A 266 6.67 2.87 42.51
N HIS A 267 7.61 3.18 43.40
CA HIS A 267 8.17 4.53 43.51
C HIS A 267 9.08 4.84 42.33
N ALA A 268 9.16 6.12 41.96
CA ALA A 268 9.95 6.61 40.83
C ALA A 268 11.43 6.20 40.87
N GLY A 269 12.04 6.10 42.06
CA GLY A 269 13.46 5.73 42.21
C GLY A 269 13.81 4.27 41.83
N ILE A 270 12.81 3.39 41.74
CA ILE A 270 12.99 1.98 41.33
C ILE A 270 12.77 1.81 39.82
N LEU A 271 11.96 2.69 39.22
CA LEU A 271 11.57 2.61 37.83
C LEU A 271 12.59 3.29 36.91
N PRO A 272 12.77 2.84 35.66
CA PRO A 272 13.65 3.52 34.71
C PRO A 272 13.27 4.99 34.53
N PRO A 273 14.24 5.91 34.33
CA PRO A 273 14.00 7.33 34.04
C PRO A 273 12.94 7.60 32.96
N GLN A 274 12.23 8.73 33.07
CA GLN A 274 11.15 9.08 32.13
C GLN A 274 11.74 9.28 30.73
N ASP A 275 12.87 9.97 30.62
CA ASP A 275 13.53 10.23 29.35
C ASP A 275 13.98 8.93 28.66
N ASP A 276 14.47 7.96 29.44
CA ASP A 276 14.84 6.63 28.91
C ASP A 276 13.61 5.86 28.41
N LEU A 277 12.48 5.92 29.12
CA LEU A 277 11.24 5.28 28.66
C LEU A 277 10.62 6.00 27.46
N PHE A 278 10.73 7.33 27.40
CA PHE A 278 10.31 8.09 26.22
C PHE A 278 11.13 7.66 25.00
N ALA A 279 12.46 7.59 25.13
CA ALA A 279 13.35 7.11 24.08
C ALA A 279 13.04 5.65 23.68
N LEU A 280 12.75 4.76 24.64
CA LEU A 280 12.32 3.40 24.39
C LEU A 280 11.05 3.35 23.54
N TRP A 281 9.99 4.07 23.92
CA TRP A 281 8.72 4.05 23.20
C TRP A 281 8.86 4.65 21.80
N CYS A 282 9.61 5.75 21.66
CA CYS A 282 9.92 6.33 20.35
C CYS A 282 10.72 5.36 19.47
N CYS A 283 11.68 4.61 20.02
CA CYS A 283 12.41 3.53 19.35
C CYS A 283 11.51 2.34 18.96
N LEU A 284 10.32 2.21 19.52
CA LEU A 284 9.34 1.19 19.15
C LEU A 284 8.25 1.75 18.23
N GLY A 285 8.49 2.92 17.64
CA GLY A 285 7.60 3.54 16.65
C GLY A 285 6.30 4.06 17.26
N VAL A 286 6.29 4.35 18.56
CA VAL A 286 5.16 4.95 19.25
C VAL A 286 5.16 6.45 18.97
N GLU A 287 4.00 6.99 18.59
CA GLU A 287 3.82 8.44 18.36
C GLU A 287 4.22 9.25 19.60
N PRO A 288 4.85 10.43 19.44
CA PRO A 288 5.43 11.20 20.54
C PRO A 288 4.47 11.47 21.70
N GLU A 289 3.20 11.79 21.43
CA GLU A 289 2.21 12.09 22.46
C GLU A 289 1.92 10.87 23.34
N LEU A 290 1.78 9.69 22.72
CA LEU A 290 1.55 8.45 23.44
C LEU A 290 2.82 7.98 24.16
N ALA A 291 3.99 8.13 23.53
CA ALA A 291 5.29 7.82 24.13
C ALA A 291 5.52 8.64 25.40
N HIS A 292 5.20 9.94 25.36
CA HIS A 292 5.28 10.81 26.53
C HIS A 292 4.36 10.31 27.64
N LYS A 293 3.12 9.95 27.32
CA LYS A 293 2.17 9.48 28.33
C LYS A 293 2.59 8.17 28.99
N LEU A 294 3.10 7.22 28.20
CA LEU A 294 3.62 5.96 28.71
C LEU A 294 4.85 6.17 29.60
N ALA A 295 5.73 7.09 29.22
CA ALA A 295 6.93 7.46 29.96
C ALA A 295 6.61 8.19 31.28
N GLU A 296 5.65 9.13 31.27
CA GLU A 296 5.14 9.78 32.49
C GLU A 296 4.66 8.75 33.50
N MET A 297 3.90 7.73 33.06
CA MET A 297 3.39 6.69 33.94
C MET A 297 4.45 5.67 34.38
N ARG A 298 5.64 5.71 33.76
CA ARG A 298 6.70 4.71 33.88
C ARG A 298 6.19 3.29 33.61
N LEU A 299 5.29 3.15 32.65
CA LEU A 299 4.64 1.88 32.32
C LEU A 299 5.67 0.91 31.76
N LEU A 300 5.80 -0.29 32.33
CA LEU A 300 6.70 -1.33 31.84
C LEU A 300 6.25 -2.71 32.33
N TRP A 301 6.29 -3.72 31.48
CA TRP A 301 6.04 -5.10 31.87
C TRP A 301 7.34 -5.82 32.25
N ARG A 302 7.41 -6.32 33.49
CA ARG A 302 8.57 -7.05 34.01
C ARG A 302 8.13 -8.07 35.06
N ASP A 303 8.78 -9.24 35.08
CA ASP A 303 8.54 -10.31 36.06
C ASP A 303 7.05 -10.70 36.21
N GLY A 304 6.32 -10.72 35.09
CA GLY A 304 4.90 -11.07 35.07
C GLY A 304 3.98 -10.01 35.67
N ARG A 305 4.46 -8.78 35.84
CA ARG A 305 3.72 -7.64 36.42
C ARG A 305 3.82 -6.41 35.53
N LEU A 306 2.75 -5.62 35.52
CA LEU A 306 2.74 -4.30 34.86
C LEU A 306 3.15 -3.25 35.89
N LEU A 307 4.39 -2.82 35.81
CA LEU A 307 4.95 -1.79 36.67
C LEU A 307 4.39 -0.42 36.26
N ILE A 308 4.04 0.39 37.25
CA ILE A 308 3.56 1.76 37.07
C ILE A 308 3.94 2.63 38.27
N LEU A 309 4.05 3.95 38.07
CA LEU A 309 4.18 4.90 39.17
C LEU A 309 3.03 4.77 40.17
N GLN A 310 3.37 4.80 41.46
CA GLN A 310 2.41 4.72 42.54
C GLN A 310 1.39 5.87 42.51
N GLU A 311 1.83 7.08 42.14
CA GLU A 311 0.98 8.26 42.02
C GLU A 311 -0.12 8.07 40.96
N VAL A 312 0.24 7.41 39.85
CA VAL A 312 -0.70 7.10 38.77
C VAL A 312 -1.69 6.03 39.20
N PHE A 313 -1.25 5.03 39.97
CA PHE A 313 -2.12 3.97 40.48
C PHE A 313 -3.20 4.52 41.44
N HIS A 314 -2.89 5.56 42.20
CA HIS A 314 -3.83 6.19 43.13
C HIS A 314 -4.75 7.24 42.50
N ALA A 315 -4.56 7.57 41.21
CA ALA A 315 -5.45 8.46 40.50
C ALA A 315 -6.83 7.83 40.28
N SER A 316 -7.90 8.64 40.37
CA SER A 316 -9.30 8.18 40.19
C SER A 316 -9.57 7.56 38.83
N GLU A 317 -8.85 8.02 37.80
CA GLU A 317 -9.02 7.61 36.39
C GLU A 317 -7.94 6.60 35.94
N PHE A 318 -7.23 5.97 36.89
CA PHE A 318 -6.13 5.04 36.60
C PHE A 318 -6.49 3.97 35.55
N LEU A 319 -7.58 3.22 35.79
CA LEU A 319 -7.97 2.11 34.91
C LEU A 319 -8.31 2.59 33.51
N GLU A 320 -9.02 3.72 33.39
CA GLU A 320 -9.40 4.30 32.11
C GLU A 320 -8.18 4.80 31.33
N THR A 321 -7.29 5.54 32.00
CA THR A 321 -6.08 6.10 31.42
C THR A 321 -5.13 5.01 30.93
N VAL A 322 -4.84 4.01 31.77
CA VAL A 322 -3.92 2.91 31.41
C VAL A 322 -4.53 2.04 30.32
N SER A 323 -5.84 1.74 30.39
CA SER A 323 -6.51 0.98 29.33
C SER A 323 -6.45 1.70 27.99
N ALA A 324 -6.71 3.02 27.97
CA ALA A 324 -6.65 3.81 26.75
C ALA A 324 -5.24 3.82 26.15
N CYS A 325 -4.21 4.01 26.98
CA CYS A 325 -2.82 3.99 26.53
C CYS A 325 -2.40 2.63 25.98
N LEU A 326 -2.73 1.53 26.67
CA LEU A 326 -2.42 0.18 26.22
C LEU A 326 -3.14 -0.17 24.91
N LEU A 327 -4.42 0.18 24.76
CA LEU A 327 -5.16 -0.05 23.51
C LEU A 327 -4.65 0.81 22.35
N ALA A 328 -4.17 2.03 22.64
CA ALA A 328 -3.51 2.87 21.65
C ALA A 328 -2.15 2.28 21.22
N LEU A 329 -1.40 1.71 22.17
CA LEU A 329 -0.12 1.04 21.95
C LEU A 329 -0.26 -0.29 21.19
N TRP A 330 -1.27 -1.09 21.52
CA TRP A 330 -1.52 -2.43 20.98
C TRP A 330 -2.21 -2.41 19.62
N ARG A 331 -1.72 -1.57 18.72
CA ARG A 331 -2.10 -1.51 17.31
C ARG A 331 -1.08 -2.30 16.51
N PHE A 332 -1.43 -3.53 16.13
CA PHE A 332 -0.50 -4.43 15.43
C PHE A 332 -0.71 -4.38 13.90
N PRO A 333 0.26 -3.83 13.12
CA PRO A 333 0.24 -3.87 11.67
C PRO A 333 0.29 -5.30 11.12
N SER A 334 0.04 -5.47 9.82
CA SER A 334 0.10 -6.81 9.21
C SER A 334 1.55 -7.12 8.92
N PHE A 335 2.04 -8.25 9.39
CA PHE A 335 3.35 -8.74 8.99
C PHE A 335 3.30 -9.28 7.55
N THR A 336 4.19 -8.80 6.68
CA THR A 336 4.40 -9.35 5.35
C THR A 336 5.76 -8.95 4.82
N THR A 337 6.46 -9.88 4.18
CA THR A 337 7.77 -9.66 3.55
C THR A 337 7.67 -9.22 2.09
N SER A 338 6.44 -9.08 1.58
CA SER A 338 6.13 -8.72 0.19
C SER A 338 5.56 -7.31 0.03
N ARG A 339 5.35 -6.56 1.12
CA ARG A 339 4.93 -5.15 1.07
C ARG A 339 5.98 -4.29 1.75
N TRP A 340 6.07 -3.05 1.31
CA TRP A 340 7.00 -2.08 1.86
C TRP A 340 6.56 -1.59 3.25
N CYS A 341 7.54 -1.29 4.10
CA CYS A 341 7.35 -0.69 5.43
C CYS A 341 6.43 -1.47 6.39
N THR A 342 6.20 -2.76 6.16
CA THR A 342 5.35 -3.58 7.03
C THR A 342 6.12 -4.40 8.05
N VAL A 343 7.36 -4.81 7.74
CA VAL A 343 8.15 -5.69 8.61
C VAL A 343 8.59 -4.95 9.87
N GLY A 344 9.21 -3.79 9.72
CA GLY A 344 9.71 -3.00 10.84
C GLY A 344 8.57 -2.53 11.73
N ALA A 345 7.55 -1.87 11.14
CA ALA A 345 6.36 -1.43 11.86
C ALA A 345 5.67 -2.57 12.63
N SER A 346 5.54 -3.75 12.04
CA SER A 346 4.94 -4.91 12.72
C SER A 346 5.82 -5.45 13.85
N CYS A 347 7.15 -5.48 13.66
CA CYS A 347 8.07 -5.94 14.70
C CYS A 347 8.12 -4.95 15.87
N ARG A 348 8.23 -3.65 15.61
CA ARG A 348 8.25 -2.63 16.66
C ARG A 348 6.96 -2.61 17.47
N ALA A 349 5.79 -2.70 16.82
CA ALA A 349 4.51 -2.83 17.51
C ALA A 349 4.42 -4.11 18.37
N LEU A 350 4.96 -5.22 17.87
CA LEU A 350 5.00 -6.47 18.63
C LEU A 350 5.95 -6.38 19.84
N ALA A 351 7.14 -5.81 19.67
CA ALA A 351 8.08 -5.54 20.77
C ALA A 351 7.45 -4.63 21.83
N ALA A 352 6.77 -3.55 21.42
CA ALA A 352 6.03 -2.67 22.32
C ALA A 352 4.92 -3.41 23.08
N GLY A 353 4.18 -4.29 22.39
CA GLY A 353 3.19 -5.16 23.02
C GLY A 353 3.79 -6.07 24.09
N LEU A 354 4.95 -6.69 23.82
CA LEU A 354 5.64 -7.56 24.79
C LEU A 354 6.19 -6.79 25.99
N LEU A 355 6.71 -5.58 25.77
CA LEU A 355 7.21 -4.70 26.85
C LEU A 355 6.11 -4.02 27.66
N SER A 356 4.86 -4.12 27.21
CA SER A 356 3.67 -3.61 27.93
C SER A 356 2.73 -4.72 28.41
N GLY A 357 3.14 -5.99 28.28
CA GLY A 357 2.45 -7.14 28.91
C GLY A 357 1.33 -7.75 28.09
N TYR A 358 1.30 -7.55 26.77
CA TYR A 358 0.29 -8.16 25.90
C TYR A 358 0.30 -9.70 25.96
N ASP A 359 1.48 -10.30 26.08
CA ASP A 359 1.66 -11.74 26.33
C ASP A 359 1.04 -12.16 27.67
N GLY A 360 1.28 -11.40 28.74
CA GLY A 360 0.63 -11.61 30.03
C GLY A 360 -0.90 -11.53 29.98
N LEU A 361 -1.45 -10.62 29.16
CA LEU A 361 -2.89 -10.56 28.91
C LEU A 361 -3.39 -11.82 28.19
N LEU A 362 -2.68 -12.29 27.16
CA LEU A 362 -3.06 -13.53 26.45
C LEU A 362 -3.00 -14.75 27.37
N GLU A 363 -2.00 -14.84 28.24
CA GLU A 363 -1.89 -15.89 29.25
C GLU A 363 -3.06 -15.85 30.23
N PHE A 364 -3.39 -14.66 30.75
CA PHE A 364 -4.55 -14.46 31.59
C PHE A 364 -5.85 -14.90 30.89
N MET A 365 -6.06 -14.48 29.65
CA MET A 365 -7.21 -14.89 28.85
C MET A 365 -7.24 -16.40 28.63
N ARG A 366 -6.08 -17.05 28.45
CA ARG A 366 -5.99 -18.50 28.32
C ARG A 366 -6.40 -19.19 29.62
N GLN A 367 -5.88 -18.73 30.77
CA GLN A 367 -6.22 -19.27 32.08
C GLN A 367 -7.72 -19.11 32.40
N LYS A 368 -8.35 -18.03 31.94
CA LYS A 368 -9.79 -17.78 32.09
C LYS A 368 -10.66 -18.45 31.01
N GLY A 369 -10.09 -19.25 30.10
CA GLY A 369 -10.83 -19.93 29.03
C GLY A 369 -11.37 -19.00 27.92
N LEU A 370 -10.94 -17.74 27.89
CA LEU A 370 -11.40 -16.74 26.93
C LEU A 370 -10.68 -16.86 25.57
N LEU A 371 -9.45 -17.39 25.57
CA LEU A 371 -8.62 -17.57 24.39
C LEU A 371 -8.63 -19.03 23.87
N GLY A 372 -9.15 -19.23 22.67
CA GLY A 372 -9.22 -20.54 22.02
C GLY A 372 -7.85 -21.07 21.53
N ASP A 373 -7.74 -22.39 21.40
CA ASP A 373 -6.48 -23.08 21.05
C ASP A 373 -5.86 -22.59 19.74
N TYR A 374 -6.67 -22.24 18.75
CA TYR A 374 -6.20 -21.73 17.47
C TYR A 374 -5.36 -20.46 17.62
N LEU A 375 -5.87 -19.49 18.40
CA LEU A 375 -5.16 -18.21 18.61
C LEU A 375 -3.98 -18.40 19.57
N TRP A 376 -4.14 -19.23 20.60
CA TRP A 376 -3.07 -19.52 21.55
C TRP A 376 -1.88 -20.23 20.90
N ASN A 377 -2.14 -21.27 20.11
CA ASN A 377 -1.08 -21.99 19.39
C ASN A 377 -0.47 -21.14 18.27
N GLY A 378 -1.25 -20.22 17.67
CA GLY A 378 -0.74 -19.23 16.75
C GLY A 378 0.25 -18.26 17.42
N PHE A 379 -0.13 -17.70 18.58
CA PHE A 379 0.75 -16.83 19.37
C PHE A 379 2.04 -17.54 19.82
N LYS A 380 1.94 -18.80 20.28
CA LYS A 380 3.10 -19.61 20.70
C LYS A 380 4.11 -19.92 19.59
N ARG A 381 3.81 -19.60 18.32
CA ARG A 381 4.83 -19.61 17.26
C ARG A 381 5.88 -18.52 17.43
N LEU A 382 5.62 -17.52 18.28
CA LEU A 382 6.59 -16.52 18.71
C LEU A 382 7.58 -17.11 19.73
N ASN A 383 8.40 -18.07 19.30
CA ASN A 383 9.47 -18.67 20.10
C ASN A 383 10.64 -17.69 20.33
N ALA A 384 11.63 -18.08 21.13
CA ALA A 384 12.78 -17.23 21.48
C ALA A 384 13.47 -16.62 20.23
N ARG A 385 13.66 -17.41 19.17
CA ARG A 385 14.27 -16.95 17.91
C ARG A 385 13.39 -15.96 17.15
N ALA A 386 12.07 -16.13 17.19
CA ALA A 386 11.12 -15.18 16.62
C ALA A 386 11.04 -13.88 17.44
N VAL A 387 11.22 -13.95 18.76
CA VAL A 387 11.36 -12.75 19.61
C VAL A 387 12.67 -12.03 19.30
N GLU A 388 13.80 -12.75 19.19
CA GLU A 388 15.08 -12.15 18.74
C GLU A 388 14.91 -11.44 17.39
N PHE A 389 14.27 -12.09 16.41
CA PHE A 389 13.95 -11.47 15.12
C PHE A 389 13.21 -10.14 15.29
N VAL A 390 12.18 -10.11 16.13
CA VAL A 390 11.36 -8.92 16.36
C VAL A 390 12.17 -7.76 16.96
N PHE A 391 12.98 -8.04 17.97
CA PHE A 391 13.78 -7.03 18.67
C PHE A 391 15.04 -6.58 17.91
N VAL A 392 15.56 -7.40 16.99
CA VAL A 392 16.67 -7.02 16.11
C VAL A 392 16.16 -6.29 14.85
N VAL A 393 15.18 -6.87 14.15
CA VAL A 393 14.71 -6.35 12.86
C VAL A 393 13.85 -5.11 13.03
N GLY A 394 13.05 -5.02 14.10
CA GLY A 394 12.19 -3.85 14.37
C GLY A 394 12.96 -2.53 14.39
N PRO A 395 13.98 -2.38 15.26
CA PRO A 395 14.84 -1.20 15.29
C PRO A 395 15.72 -1.07 14.03
N THR A 396 16.29 -2.16 13.49
CA THR A 396 17.09 -2.08 12.25
C THR A 396 16.30 -1.45 11.09
N ALA A 397 14.99 -1.71 11.04
CA ALA A 397 14.14 -1.28 9.95
C ALA A 397 13.92 0.24 9.87
N TYR A 398 14.23 1.04 10.90
CA TYR A 398 14.10 2.51 10.83
C TYR A 398 14.78 3.10 9.60
N LEU A 399 16.05 2.75 9.39
CA LEU A 399 16.85 3.28 8.28
C LEU A 399 16.27 2.94 6.90
N PRO A 400 16.07 1.66 6.53
CA PRO A 400 15.49 1.34 5.23
C PRO A 400 14.01 1.77 5.11
N GLU A 401 13.20 1.76 6.18
CA GLU A 401 11.81 2.21 6.12
C GLU A 401 11.68 3.74 6.01
N GLY A 402 12.57 4.52 6.63
CA GLY A 402 12.64 5.97 6.49
C GLY A 402 13.01 6.38 5.05
N PHE A 403 14.02 5.71 4.48
CA PHE A 403 14.35 5.83 3.06
C PHE A 403 13.17 5.49 2.15
N LEU A 404 12.47 4.39 2.42
CA LEU A 404 11.27 4.01 1.66
C LEU A 404 10.13 5.01 1.81
N ALA A 405 9.89 5.52 3.03
CA ALA A 405 8.85 6.49 3.32
C ALA A 405 9.07 7.78 2.52
N HIS A 406 10.33 8.24 2.42
CA HIS A 406 10.68 9.36 1.53
C HIS A 406 10.33 9.03 0.08
N LEU A 407 10.78 7.88 -0.44
CA LEU A 407 10.53 7.51 -1.85
C LEU A 407 9.05 7.36 -2.21
N LEU A 408 8.20 7.01 -1.24
CA LEU A 408 6.75 6.93 -1.41
C LEU A 408 6.10 8.31 -1.56
N GLN A 409 6.73 9.36 -1.02
CA GLN A 409 6.29 10.75 -1.18
C GLN A 409 6.88 11.34 -2.48
N ASP A 410 8.17 11.14 -2.71
CA ASP A 410 8.87 11.61 -3.90
C ASP A 410 9.89 10.60 -4.40
N ALA A 411 9.60 10.02 -5.57
CA ALA A 411 10.40 8.99 -6.21
C ALA A 411 11.58 9.53 -7.05
N ARG A 412 11.78 10.85 -7.12
CA ARG A 412 12.80 11.49 -7.97
C ARG A 412 14.18 11.49 -7.28
N VAL A 413 14.79 10.31 -7.15
CA VAL A 413 16.08 10.10 -6.45
C VAL A 413 17.18 11.05 -6.93
N ALA A 414 17.25 11.33 -8.24
CA ALA A 414 18.30 12.18 -8.80
C ALA A 414 18.32 13.58 -8.17
N VAL A 415 17.15 14.19 -7.96
CA VAL A 415 17.01 15.53 -7.35
C VAL A 415 16.88 15.47 -5.83
N GLN A 416 16.34 14.37 -5.27
CA GLN A 416 16.20 14.16 -3.82
C GLN A 416 17.45 13.59 -3.14
N TYR A 417 18.55 13.38 -3.88
CA TYR A 417 19.77 12.72 -3.40
C TYR A 417 20.25 13.19 -2.03
N GLN A 418 20.37 14.51 -1.86
CA GLN A 418 20.92 15.09 -0.64
C GLN A 418 19.98 14.85 0.55
N LYS A 419 18.68 15.07 0.36
CA LYS A 419 17.67 14.83 1.40
C LYS A 419 17.57 13.35 1.77
N LEU A 420 17.63 12.43 0.80
CA LEU A 420 17.67 10.99 1.06
C LEU A 420 18.89 10.60 1.90
N LYS A 421 20.05 11.19 1.63
CA LYS A 421 21.28 10.93 2.39
C LYS A 421 21.17 11.47 3.83
N GLU A 422 20.62 12.67 3.99
CA GLU A 422 20.35 13.28 5.29
C GLU A 422 19.34 12.45 6.11
N ASP A 423 18.28 11.96 5.47
CA ASP A 423 17.27 11.12 6.13
C ASP A 423 17.90 9.79 6.61
N ILE A 424 18.69 9.12 5.76
CA ILE A 424 19.43 7.90 6.15
C ILE A 424 20.38 8.18 7.31
N GLN A 425 21.12 9.29 7.26
CA GLN A 425 22.06 9.66 8.32
C GLN A 425 21.32 9.99 9.63
N SER A 426 20.17 10.64 9.55
CA SER A 426 19.32 10.94 10.70
C SER A 426 18.81 9.67 11.38
N GLU A 427 18.30 8.71 10.60
CA GLU A 427 17.82 7.41 11.12
C GLU A 427 18.96 6.59 11.72
N TYR A 428 20.14 6.59 11.10
CA TYR A 428 21.33 5.94 11.65
C TYR A 428 21.77 6.58 12.98
N SER A 429 21.88 7.91 13.00
CA SER A 429 22.27 8.68 14.17
C SER A 429 21.31 8.48 15.34
N PHE A 430 20.00 8.43 15.05
CA PHE A 430 18.98 8.10 16.05
C PHE A 430 19.29 6.78 16.75
N LEU A 431 19.54 5.70 16.00
CA LEU A 431 19.87 4.39 16.58
C LEU A 431 21.20 4.39 17.34
N GLU A 432 22.22 5.08 16.82
CA GLU A 432 23.55 5.13 17.42
C GLU A 432 23.56 5.81 18.79
N HIS A 433 22.76 6.88 18.93
CA HIS A 433 22.64 7.71 20.14
C HIS A 433 21.54 7.26 21.11
N LEU A 434 20.88 6.12 20.87
CA LEU A 434 19.93 5.56 21.84
C LEU A 434 20.65 5.30 23.19
N PRO A 435 20.07 5.71 24.33
CA PRO A 435 20.66 5.48 25.64
C PRO A 435 20.95 4.00 25.90
N GLU A 436 22.06 3.70 26.58
CA GLU A 436 22.43 2.32 26.96
C GLU A 436 21.32 1.59 27.72
N ARG A 437 20.57 2.33 28.55
CA ARG A 437 19.43 1.78 29.29
C ARG A 437 18.31 1.31 28.36
N VAL A 438 18.08 1.97 27.23
CA VAL A 438 17.08 1.51 26.24
C VAL A 438 17.48 0.14 25.71
N TRP A 439 18.77 -0.07 25.39
CA TRP A 439 19.27 -1.38 24.98
C TRP A 439 19.13 -2.44 26.06
N ALA A 440 19.38 -2.08 27.33
CA ALA A 440 19.15 -2.99 28.46
C ALA A 440 17.67 -3.39 28.58
N LEU A 441 16.73 -2.44 28.44
CA LEU A 441 15.30 -2.70 28.50
C LEU A 441 14.81 -3.59 27.34
N LEU A 442 15.33 -3.36 26.13
CA LEU A 442 15.03 -4.21 24.98
C LEU A 442 15.60 -5.64 25.17
N ALA A 443 16.80 -5.74 25.74
CA ALA A 443 17.49 -7.01 25.98
C ALA A 443 16.77 -7.91 27.00
N GLU A 444 15.98 -7.35 27.93
CA GLU A 444 15.19 -8.13 28.91
C GLU A 444 14.21 -9.13 28.26
N ARG A 445 13.90 -8.98 26.98
CA ARG A 445 12.96 -9.85 26.24
C ARG A 445 13.65 -10.82 25.30
N VAL A 446 14.97 -10.78 25.18
CA VAL A 446 15.74 -11.63 24.26
C VAL A 446 16.88 -12.33 24.98
N GLU A 447 17.33 -13.47 24.47
CA GLU A 447 18.50 -14.19 24.98
C GLU A 447 19.81 -13.58 24.47
N LEU A 448 19.92 -12.24 24.53
CA LEU A 448 21.09 -11.47 24.12
C LEU A 448 21.43 -10.45 25.20
N SER A 449 22.72 -10.17 25.40
CA SER A 449 23.11 -8.99 26.18
C SER A 449 22.71 -7.70 25.46
N ALA A 450 22.59 -6.60 26.21
CA ALA A 450 22.33 -5.28 25.66
C ALA A 450 23.34 -4.91 24.56
N ASP A 451 24.63 -5.18 24.80
CA ASP A 451 25.70 -4.93 23.83
C ASP A 451 25.57 -5.77 22.57
N MET A 452 25.24 -7.06 22.70
CA MET A 452 25.03 -7.94 21.56
C MET A 452 23.83 -7.51 20.72
N LEU A 453 22.72 -7.11 21.38
CA LEU A 453 21.54 -6.59 20.70
C LEU A 453 21.86 -5.30 19.96
N ARG A 454 22.50 -4.33 20.63
CA ARG A 454 22.95 -3.07 20.03
C ARG A 454 23.85 -3.33 18.82
N ASN A 455 24.85 -4.19 18.97
CA ASN A 455 25.77 -4.54 17.90
C ASN A 455 25.06 -5.15 16.68
N LYS A 456 24.11 -6.08 16.89
CA LYS A 456 23.31 -6.67 15.80
C LYS A 456 22.46 -5.62 15.07
N VAL A 457 21.83 -4.70 15.81
CA VAL A 457 21.00 -3.64 15.22
C VAL A 457 21.85 -2.63 14.45
N ILE A 458 22.93 -2.11 15.04
CA ILE A 458 23.81 -1.13 14.40
C ILE A 458 24.52 -1.73 13.19
N ALA A 459 25.00 -2.97 13.28
CA ALA A 459 25.56 -3.67 12.12
C ALA A 459 24.51 -3.85 11.02
N GLY A 460 23.27 -4.21 11.37
CA GLY A 460 22.16 -4.31 10.43
C GLY A 460 21.83 -2.98 9.73
N ALA A 461 21.81 -1.88 10.49
CA ALA A 461 21.61 -0.53 9.96
C ALA A 461 22.76 -0.13 9.02
N THR A 462 24.00 -0.42 9.40
CA THR A 462 25.20 -0.16 8.59
C THR A 462 25.16 -0.92 7.27
N ILE A 463 24.81 -2.21 7.29
CA ILE A 463 24.68 -3.03 6.06
C ILE A 463 23.54 -2.49 5.19
N SER A 464 22.41 -2.11 5.79
CA SER A 464 21.28 -1.52 5.05
C SER A 464 21.69 -0.23 4.36
N TRP A 465 22.39 0.66 5.05
CA TRP A 465 22.94 1.88 4.45
C TRP A 465 23.92 1.54 3.33
N ALA A 466 24.92 0.70 3.57
CA ALA A 466 25.90 0.33 2.54
C ALA A 466 25.24 -0.26 1.29
N PHE A 467 24.17 -1.04 1.46
CA PHE A 467 23.38 -1.58 0.35
C PHE A 467 22.65 -0.47 -0.43
N ILE A 468 21.97 0.46 0.26
CA ILE A 468 21.30 1.61 -0.38
C ILE A 468 22.31 2.52 -1.08
N GLU A 469 23.46 2.76 -0.44
CA GLU A 469 24.57 3.54 -1.00
C GLU A 469 25.03 2.92 -2.32
N TRP A 470 25.38 1.63 -2.30
CA TRP A 470 25.84 0.90 -3.48
C TRP A 470 24.80 0.86 -4.59
N LYS A 471 23.56 0.48 -4.26
CA LYS A 471 22.53 0.25 -5.27
C LYS A 471 21.94 1.54 -5.81
N VAL A 472 21.69 2.53 -4.95
CA VAL A 472 20.88 3.71 -5.31
C VAL A 472 21.73 4.97 -5.35
N LEU A 473 22.38 5.32 -4.24
CA LEU A 473 23.03 6.63 -4.11
C LEU A 473 24.27 6.77 -4.98
N GLN A 474 25.09 5.73 -5.11
CA GLN A 474 26.24 5.72 -6.02
C GLN A 474 25.80 5.91 -7.48
N VAL A 475 24.71 5.25 -7.89
CA VAL A 475 24.14 5.42 -9.24
C VAL A 475 23.64 6.85 -9.44
N ALA A 476 22.97 7.42 -8.43
CA ALA A 476 22.50 8.80 -8.47
C ALA A 476 23.66 9.81 -8.44
N SER A 477 24.78 9.48 -7.80
CA SER A 477 25.99 10.31 -7.72
C SER A 477 26.81 10.34 -9.02
N ALA A 478 26.54 9.41 -9.93
CA ALA A 478 27.24 9.27 -11.19
C ALA A 478 26.52 9.98 -12.36
N LEU A 479 27.22 10.11 -13.49
CA LEU A 479 26.63 10.56 -14.75
C LEU A 479 25.53 9.57 -15.21
N PRO A 480 24.45 10.05 -15.87
CA PRO A 480 24.15 11.46 -16.16
C PRO A 480 23.45 12.17 -14.99
N TRP A 481 23.03 11.43 -13.95
CA TRP A 481 22.17 11.89 -12.87
C TRP A 481 22.79 13.00 -12.01
N SER A 482 24.11 12.99 -11.86
CA SER A 482 24.84 14.04 -11.15
C SER A 482 24.67 15.42 -11.77
N LEU A 483 24.36 15.51 -13.07
CA LEU A 483 24.13 16.77 -13.77
C LEU A 483 22.80 17.43 -13.35
N CYS A 484 21.85 16.66 -12.82
CA CYS A 484 20.49 17.11 -12.52
C CYS A 484 20.36 17.89 -11.20
N ARG A 485 21.47 18.14 -10.49
CA ARG A 485 21.48 18.74 -9.14
C ARG A 485 22.31 20.01 -9.08
N GLY A 486 21.98 20.91 -8.16
CA GLY A 486 22.70 22.18 -8.00
C GLY A 486 22.53 23.06 -9.24
N ASP A 487 23.62 23.73 -9.65
CA ASP A 487 23.62 24.52 -10.88
C ASP A 487 23.77 23.62 -12.11
N VAL A 488 22.64 23.27 -12.71
CA VAL A 488 22.56 22.44 -13.92
C VAL A 488 23.35 23.04 -15.08
N ARG A 489 23.38 24.37 -15.22
CA ARG A 489 24.12 25.03 -16.31
C ARG A 489 25.61 24.86 -16.11
N ALA A 490 26.11 25.17 -14.90
CA ALA A 490 27.52 25.00 -14.57
C ALA A 490 27.96 23.53 -14.73
N ASN A 491 27.11 22.57 -14.36
CA ASN A 491 27.39 21.14 -14.57
C ASN A 491 27.56 20.77 -16.05
N ILE A 492 26.74 21.33 -16.93
CA ILE A 492 26.82 21.09 -18.39
C ILE A 492 28.09 21.74 -18.96
N GLU A 493 28.41 22.97 -18.55
CA GLU A 493 29.63 23.68 -18.96
C GLU A 493 30.89 22.89 -18.53
N GLN A 494 30.97 22.50 -17.26
CA GLN A 494 32.05 21.64 -16.74
C GLN A 494 32.14 20.28 -17.45
N LEU A 495 31.00 19.71 -17.87
CA LEU A 495 30.99 18.49 -18.66
C LEU A 495 31.60 18.74 -20.03
N SER A 496 31.19 19.80 -20.74
CA SER A 496 31.69 20.13 -22.08
C SER A 496 33.17 20.51 -22.13
N ASP A 497 33.70 21.05 -21.03
CA ASP A 497 35.11 21.42 -20.91
C ASP A 497 36.05 20.21 -20.75
N ARG A 498 35.50 19.01 -20.51
CA ARG A 498 36.32 17.80 -20.37
C ARG A 498 37.06 17.49 -21.67
N PRO A 499 38.35 17.12 -21.60
CA PRO A 499 39.14 16.81 -22.79
C PRO A 499 38.65 15.54 -23.50
N VAL A 500 38.10 14.59 -22.74
CA VAL A 500 37.60 13.30 -23.24
C VAL A 500 36.11 13.18 -22.94
N ALA A 501 35.36 12.72 -23.94
CA ALA A 501 33.94 12.46 -23.81
C ALA A 501 33.67 11.36 -22.76
N PRO A 502 32.62 11.48 -21.93
CA PRO A 502 32.34 10.50 -20.88
C PRO A 502 31.99 9.11 -21.44
N ALA A 503 32.26 8.08 -20.63
CA ALA A 503 31.92 6.70 -20.95
C ALA A 503 30.39 6.46 -20.96
N GLU A 504 29.67 7.12 -20.06
CA GLU A 504 28.22 6.98 -19.94
C GLU A 504 27.49 7.55 -21.17
N PRO A 505 26.64 6.77 -21.86
CA PRO A 505 26.06 7.14 -23.14
C PRO A 505 25.24 8.43 -23.16
N THR A 506 24.39 8.68 -22.15
CA THR A 506 23.52 9.86 -22.13
C THR A 506 24.31 11.13 -21.86
N ALA A 507 25.24 11.11 -20.90
CA ALA A 507 26.18 12.19 -20.65
C ALA A 507 27.08 12.45 -21.85
N ARG A 508 27.45 11.42 -22.63
CA ARG A 508 28.21 11.61 -23.88
C ARG A 508 27.40 12.39 -24.91
N LYS A 509 26.10 12.12 -25.04
CA LYS A 509 25.21 12.88 -25.92
C LYS A 509 25.08 14.33 -25.45
N ILE A 510 24.89 14.56 -24.14
CA ILE A 510 24.85 15.91 -23.55
C ILE A 510 26.17 16.66 -23.85
N TYR A 511 27.30 16.01 -23.63
CA TYR A 511 28.64 16.52 -23.94
C TYR A 511 28.78 16.93 -25.42
N GLN A 512 28.37 16.05 -26.34
CA GLN A 512 28.45 16.30 -27.78
C GLN A 512 27.53 17.45 -28.22
N LEU A 513 26.31 17.52 -27.69
CA LEU A 513 25.37 18.62 -27.97
C LEU A 513 25.90 19.95 -27.44
N ALA A 514 26.45 19.97 -26.22
CA ALA A 514 27.01 21.19 -25.63
C ALA A 514 28.22 21.71 -26.43
N ARG A 515 29.18 20.85 -26.79
CA ARG A 515 30.32 21.23 -27.63
C ARG A 515 29.92 21.56 -29.07
N GLY A 516 28.82 20.98 -29.55
CA GLY A 516 28.23 21.28 -30.86
C GLY A 516 27.51 22.62 -30.94
N GLY A 517 27.49 23.42 -29.86
CA GLY A 517 26.88 24.75 -29.86
C GLY A 517 25.36 24.76 -29.72
N VAL A 518 24.75 23.66 -29.27
CA VAL A 518 23.31 23.63 -28.97
C VAL A 518 22.99 24.62 -27.85
N ASN A 519 21.87 25.34 -27.99
CA ASN A 519 21.45 26.35 -27.04
C ASN A 519 21.43 25.82 -25.59
N MET A 520 22.20 26.46 -24.71
CA MET A 520 22.37 26.05 -23.31
C MET A 520 21.07 25.97 -22.53
N VAL A 521 20.13 26.90 -22.75
CA VAL A 521 18.82 26.91 -22.07
C VAL A 521 18.02 25.64 -22.43
N ARG A 522 18.11 25.18 -23.68
CA ARG A 522 17.46 23.92 -24.10
C ARG A 522 18.08 22.72 -23.41
N LEU A 523 19.42 22.65 -23.34
CA LEU A 523 20.12 21.56 -22.64
C LEU A 523 19.81 21.57 -21.15
N GLN A 524 19.80 22.74 -20.51
CA GLN A 524 19.44 22.89 -19.10
C GLN A 524 18.02 22.39 -18.83
N ARG A 525 17.04 22.78 -19.66
CA ARG A 525 15.66 22.28 -19.54
C ARG A 525 15.58 20.76 -19.70
N ALA A 526 16.35 20.19 -20.63
CA ALA A 526 16.39 18.75 -20.86
C ALA A 526 17.02 17.99 -19.68
N VAL A 527 18.13 18.47 -19.12
CA VAL A 527 18.76 17.88 -17.93
C VAL A 527 17.88 18.05 -16.69
N ALA A 528 17.24 19.21 -16.52
CA ALA A 528 16.28 19.41 -15.44
C ALA A 528 15.09 18.44 -15.55
N LEU A 529 14.60 18.19 -16.77
CA LEU A 529 13.53 17.22 -17.03
C LEU A 529 14.00 15.78 -16.79
N LEU A 530 15.26 15.43 -17.11
CA LEU A 530 15.86 14.14 -16.74
C LEU A 530 15.79 13.93 -15.22
N GLY A 531 16.05 14.98 -14.44
CA GLY A 531 15.91 14.96 -12.97
C GLY A 531 14.48 14.68 -12.46
N GLN A 532 13.45 14.85 -13.30
CA GLN A 532 12.05 14.55 -12.95
C GLN A 532 11.69 13.06 -13.11
N ALA A 533 12.61 12.24 -13.64
CA ALA A 533 12.39 10.81 -13.76
C ALA A 533 12.21 10.14 -12.39
N SER A 534 11.12 9.39 -12.23
CA SER A 534 10.86 8.61 -11.01
C SER A 534 11.64 7.30 -11.06
N TRP A 535 12.28 6.92 -9.95
CA TRP A 535 13.09 5.72 -9.80
C TRP A 535 12.33 4.55 -9.16
N THR A 536 10.99 4.60 -9.16
CA THR A 536 10.16 3.55 -8.54
C THR A 536 9.14 2.97 -9.50
N SER A 537 8.86 1.67 -9.35
CA SER A 537 7.80 0.93 -10.07
C SER A 537 6.42 1.10 -9.42
N PHE A 538 6.30 2.00 -8.43
CA PHE A 538 5.13 2.10 -7.56
C PHE A 538 3.82 2.29 -8.32
N PHE A 539 3.82 3.09 -9.39
CA PHE A 539 2.62 3.32 -10.19
C PHE A 539 2.04 2.04 -10.79
N THR A 540 2.92 1.14 -11.25
CA THR A 540 2.48 -0.15 -11.78
C THR A 540 2.02 -1.06 -10.64
N GLU A 541 2.76 -1.13 -9.54
CA GLU A 541 2.39 -1.89 -8.34
C GLU A 541 1.02 -1.49 -7.76
N ARG A 542 0.67 -0.20 -7.78
CA ARG A 542 -0.67 0.26 -7.38
C ARG A 542 -1.76 -0.31 -8.29
N GLN A 543 -1.49 -0.51 -9.58
CA GLN A 543 -2.42 -1.16 -10.48
C GLN A 543 -2.56 -2.67 -10.18
N HIS A 544 -1.48 -3.36 -9.80
CA HIS A 544 -1.55 -4.74 -9.28
C HIS A 544 -2.44 -4.83 -8.03
N ALA A 545 -2.26 -3.89 -7.09
CA ALA A 545 -3.07 -3.81 -5.89
C ALA A 545 -4.54 -3.54 -6.21
N SER A 546 -4.82 -2.66 -7.17
CA SER A 546 -6.16 -2.36 -7.67
C SER A 546 -6.87 -3.61 -8.20
N THR A 547 -6.22 -4.37 -9.08
CA THR A 547 -6.74 -5.62 -9.64
C THR A 547 -7.03 -6.64 -8.54
N SER A 548 -6.11 -6.82 -7.60
CA SER A 548 -6.25 -7.76 -6.48
C SER A 548 -7.43 -7.39 -5.57
N LEU A 549 -7.63 -6.09 -5.31
CA LEU A 549 -8.70 -5.59 -4.46
C LEU A 549 -10.08 -5.78 -5.12
N VAL A 550 -10.22 -5.43 -6.40
CA VAL A 550 -11.47 -5.68 -7.15
C VAL A 550 -11.78 -7.17 -7.20
N LYS A 551 -10.78 -8.02 -7.45
CA LYS A 551 -10.96 -9.49 -7.51
C LYS A 551 -11.44 -10.07 -6.18
N ARG A 552 -10.93 -9.56 -5.05
CA ARG A 552 -11.35 -10.00 -3.70
C ARG A 552 -12.85 -9.82 -3.48
N HIS A 553 -13.43 -8.73 -3.95
CA HIS A 553 -14.87 -8.48 -3.82
C HIS A 553 -15.71 -9.20 -4.88
N HIS A 554 -15.10 -9.56 -6.02
CA HIS A 554 -15.79 -10.14 -7.16
C HIS A 554 -15.01 -11.36 -7.71
N PRO A 555 -15.01 -12.50 -6.99
CA PRO A 555 -14.17 -13.65 -7.34
C PRO A 555 -14.51 -14.27 -8.71
N ASP A 556 -15.75 -14.12 -9.17
CA ASP A 556 -16.24 -14.72 -10.42
C ASP A 556 -16.30 -13.71 -11.60
N ILE A 557 -15.74 -12.51 -11.44
CA ILE A 557 -15.67 -11.51 -12.51
C ILE A 557 -14.69 -11.95 -13.61
N GLY A 558 -15.10 -11.80 -14.87
CA GLY A 558 -14.26 -12.09 -16.04
C GLY A 558 -13.10 -11.10 -16.21
N CYS A 559 -12.07 -11.50 -16.96
CA CYS A 559 -10.81 -10.75 -17.07
C CYS A 559 -10.96 -9.34 -17.64
N ASP A 560 -11.72 -9.17 -18.73
CA ASP A 560 -11.85 -7.87 -19.40
C ASP A 560 -12.52 -6.84 -18.48
N LEU A 561 -13.57 -7.26 -17.79
CA LEU A 561 -14.30 -6.43 -16.85
C LEU A 561 -13.51 -6.19 -15.56
N LEU A 562 -12.70 -7.17 -15.12
CA LEU A 562 -11.76 -6.99 -14.02
C LEU A 562 -10.73 -5.91 -14.35
N ALA A 563 -10.12 -5.99 -15.54
CA ALA A 563 -9.15 -5.04 -16.04
C ALA A 563 -9.75 -3.63 -16.15
N GLY A 564 -10.92 -3.49 -16.76
CA GLY A 564 -11.63 -2.22 -16.86
C GLY A 564 -11.95 -1.60 -15.50
N ARG A 565 -12.34 -2.41 -14.50
CA ARG A 565 -12.58 -1.90 -13.13
C ARG A 565 -11.30 -1.54 -12.39
N ALA A 566 -10.24 -2.31 -12.55
CA ALA A 566 -8.94 -2.00 -11.98
C ALA A 566 -8.38 -0.68 -12.56
N PHE A 567 -8.62 -0.44 -13.86
CA PHE A 567 -8.37 0.83 -14.52
C PHE A 567 -9.17 1.95 -13.87
N LEU A 568 -10.51 1.86 -13.79
CA LEU A 568 -11.34 2.94 -13.21
C LEU A 568 -10.97 3.25 -11.76
N HIS A 569 -10.68 2.21 -10.96
CA HIS A 569 -10.23 2.36 -9.57
C HIS A 569 -8.91 3.14 -9.46
N THR A 570 -8.03 3.02 -10.45
CA THR A 570 -6.79 3.79 -10.55
C THR A 570 -7.05 5.19 -11.10
N PHE A 571 -7.79 5.28 -12.22
CA PHE A 571 -8.12 6.50 -12.94
C PHE A 571 -8.87 7.53 -12.09
N ARG A 572 -9.69 7.08 -11.12
CA ARG A 572 -10.41 7.99 -10.20
C ARG A 572 -9.47 8.94 -9.44
N GLN A 573 -8.19 8.59 -9.28
CA GLN A 573 -7.20 9.43 -8.59
C GLN A 573 -6.77 10.64 -9.44
N MET A 574 -7.04 10.62 -10.75
CA MET A 574 -6.81 11.74 -11.66
C MET A 574 -7.99 12.70 -11.75
N LEU A 575 -9.15 12.34 -11.17
CA LEU A 575 -10.30 13.23 -11.13
C LEU A 575 -10.03 14.39 -10.16
N PRO A 576 -10.68 15.55 -10.36
CA PRO A 576 -10.59 16.67 -9.42
C PRO A 576 -10.84 16.22 -7.98
N GLN A 577 -10.12 16.82 -7.02
CA GLN A 577 -10.35 16.53 -5.61
C GLN A 577 -11.78 16.90 -5.22
N ARG A 578 -12.34 16.12 -4.29
CA ARG A 578 -13.66 16.41 -3.73
C ARG A 578 -13.52 17.51 -2.69
N SER A 579 -14.43 18.46 -2.70
CA SER A 579 -14.58 19.40 -1.58
C SER A 579 -15.01 18.65 -0.31
N PRO A 580 -14.68 19.15 0.90
CA PRO A 580 -15.15 18.55 2.15
C PRO A 580 -16.67 18.33 2.18
N GLU A 581 -17.43 19.29 1.65
CA GLU A 581 -18.88 19.26 1.57
C GLU A 581 -19.38 18.15 0.64
N GLU A 582 -18.68 17.90 -0.48
CA GLU A 582 -19.00 16.79 -1.37
C GLU A 582 -18.77 15.43 -0.72
N VAL A 583 -17.69 15.28 0.06
CA VAL A 583 -17.40 14.05 0.80
C VAL A 583 -18.46 13.81 1.87
N GLU A 584 -18.84 14.84 2.62
CA GLU A 584 -19.90 14.77 3.63
C GLU A 584 -21.24 14.40 3.01
N ARG A 585 -21.62 15.05 1.91
CA ARG A 585 -22.86 14.78 1.17
C ARG A 585 -22.92 13.35 0.65
N GLU A 586 -21.85 12.86 0.00
CA GLU A 586 -21.79 11.47 -0.48
C GLU A 586 -21.92 10.46 0.67
N ARG A 587 -21.31 10.75 1.83
CA ARG A 587 -21.42 9.92 3.04
C ARG A 587 -22.84 9.88 3.59
N LEU A 588 -23.52 11.03 3.66
CA LEU A 588 -24.91 11.13 4.09
C LEU A 588 -25.87 10.43 3.12
N GLN A 589 -25.68 10.60 1.81
CA GLN A 589 -26.44 9.89 0.78
C GLN A 589 -26.27 8.38 0.87
N ALA A 590 -25.04 7.88 1.11
CA ALA A 590 -24.80 6.46 1.28
C ALA A 590 -25.48 5.89 2.53
N LYS A 591 -25.47 6.63 3.64
CA LYS A 591 -26.22 6.27 4.86
C LYS A 591 -27.72 6.24 4.59
N LEU A 592 -28.25 7.27 3.93
CA LEU A 592 -29.67 7.39 3.60
C LEU A 592 -30.12 6.24 2.69
N PHE A 593 -29.35 5.92 1.65
CA PHE A 593 -29.63 4.79 0.77
C PHE A 593 -29.62 3.45 1.53
N LYS A 594 -28.68 3.26 2.46
CA LYS A 594 -28.64 2.07 3.31
C LYS A 594 -29.87 1.99 4.23
N ALA A 595 -30.24 3.10 4.85
CA ALA A 595 -31.44 3.19 5.68
C ALA A 595 -32.69 2.85 4.87
N LEU A 596 -32.87 3.45 3.68
CA LEU A 596 -34.00 3.20 2.77
C LEU A 596 -34.05 1.76 2.23
N LYS A 597 -32.89 1.10 2.05
CA LYS A 597 -32.81 -0.30 1.62
C LYS A 597 -33.20 -1.29 2.73
N GLY A 598 -33.19 -0.85 3.99
CA GLY A 598 -33.75 -1.61 5.10
C GLY A 598 -35.20 -1.97 4.82
N ASN A 599 -35.58 -3.23 5.02
CA ASN A 599 -36.97 -3.65 4.88
C ASN A 599 -37.42 -4.37 6.16
N PRO A 600 -37.96 -3.61 7.14
CA PRO A 600 -38.47 -4.17 8.39
C PRO A 600 -39.49 -5.27 8.16
N ASN A 601 -40.27 -5.26 7.07
CA ASN A 601 -41.27 -6.29 6.76
C ASN A 601 -40.67 -7.69 6.49
N LYS A 602 -39.33 -7.80 6.38
CA LYS A 602 -38.63 -9.09 6.33
C LYS A 602 -38.43 -9.74 7.71
N ILE A 603 -38.67 -9.01 8.80
CA ILE A 603 -38.64 -9.55 10.17
C ILE A 603 -39.93 -10.36 10.36
N ARG A 604 -39.82 -11.69 10.27
CA ARG A 604 -40.92 -12.64 10.53
C ARG A 604 -40.61 -13.45 11.78
N GLY A 605 -41.56 -14.26 12.23
CA GLY A 605 -41.37 -15.13 13.39
C GLY A 605 -40.14 -16.02 13.28
N ARG A 606 -39.77 -16.46 12.07
CA ARG A 606 -38.55 -17.24 11.84
C ARG A 606 -37.27 -16.47 12.19
N GLN A 607 -37.20 -15.18 11.87
CA GLN A 607 -36.06 -14.32 12.20
C GLN A 607 -35.99 -14.05 13.71
N MET A 608 -37.14 -13.87 14.36
CA MET A 608 -37.20 -13.75 15.82
C MET A 608 -36.81 -15.05 16.53
N PHE A 609 -37.21 -16.20 15.98
CA PHE A 609 -36.77 -17.51 16.47
C PHE A 609 -35.27 -17.71 16.32
N LEU A 610 -34.69 -17.29 15.19
CA LEU A 610 -33.24 -17.30 14.98
C LEU A 610 -32.52 -16.40 16.00
N ALA A 611 -33.01 -15.17 16.20
CA ALA A 611 -32.46 -14.25 17.18
C ALA A 611 -32.54 -14.82 18.61
N TYR A 612 -33.68 -15.42 18.98
CA TYR A 612 -33.85 -16.08 20.27
C TYR A 612 -32.92 -17.29 20.44
N THR A 613 -32.78 -18.14 19.42
CA THR A 613 -31.87 -19.30 19.49
C THR A 613 -30.41 -18.87 19.55
N MET A 614 -30.03 -17.79 18.87
CA MET A 614 -28.71 -17.16 19.02
C MET A 614 -28.49 -16.59 20.42
N ALA A 615 -29.45 -15.86 20.97
CA ALA A 615 -29.37 -15.30 22.32
C ALA A 615 -29.33 -16.39 23.40
N LYS A 616 -30.12 -17.46 23.24
CA LYS A 616 -30.11 -18.62 24.13
C LYS A 616 -28.81 -19.41 24.04
N ALA A 617 -28.22 -19.52 22.86
CA ALA A 617 -26.89 -20.11 22.71
C ALA A 617 -25.83 -19.24 23.42
N THR A 618 -25.91 -17.92 23.26
CA THR A 618 -25.00 -16.97 23.91
C THR A 618 -25.11 -17.04 25.45
N ARG A 619 -26.33 -17.05 26.01
CA ARG A 619 -26.55 -17.23 27.46
C ARG A 619 -26.05 -18.58 27.98
N ARG A 620 -26.23 -19.66 27.21
CA ARG A 620 -25.69 -20.97 27.58
C ARG A 620 -24.17 -21.03 27.52
N GLU A 621 -23.54 -20.22 26.67
CA GLU A 621 -22.09 -20.04 26.64
C GLU A 621 -21.62 -19.27 27.88
N GLU A 622 -22.36 -18.23 28.31
CA GLU A 622 -22.11 -17.51 29.56
C GLU A 622 -22.27 -18.39 30.80
N GLU A 623 -23.27 -19.27 30.84
CA GLU A 623 -23.55 -20.18 31.97
C GLU A 623 -22.60 -21.39 32.05
N ARG A 624 -21.99 -21.82 30.94
CA ARG A 624 -21.16 -23.04 30.86
C ARG A 624 -19.96 -22.85 29.93
N PRO A 625 -18.95 -22.07 30.34
CA PRO A 625 -17.79 -21.71 29.50
C PRO A 625 -16.88 -22.89 29.12
N GLU A 626 -17.02 -24.03 29.80
CA GLU A 626 -16.14 -25.21 29.65
C GLU A 626 -16.51 -26.14 28.47
N ARG A 627 -17.61 -25.87 27.75
CA ARG A 627 -18.04 -26.66 26.59
C ARG A 627 -17.61 -26.00 25.27
N PRO A 628 -17.34 -26.78 24.20
CA PRO A 628 -16.93 -26.23 22.90
C PRO A 628 -17.95 -25.22 22.37
N ARG A 629 -17.47 -24.03 21.96
CA ARG A 629 -18.27 -22.91 21.42
C ARG A 629 -19.34 -23.42 20.44
N TYR A 630 -20.59 -22.99 20.63
CA TYR A 630 -21.65 -23.35 19.70
C TYR A 630 -21.33 -22.73 18.34
N LYS A 631 -21.14 -23.57 17.32
CA LYS A 631 -20.84 -23.10 15.96
C LYS A 631 -22.05 -22.31 15.43
N ARG A 632 -22.01 -20.98 15.49
CA ARG A 632 -22.97 -20.07 14.81
C ARG A 632 -23.36 -20.55 13.39
N PRO A 633 -22.42 -21.08 12.56
CA PRO A 633 -22.77 -21.67 11.27
C PRO A 633 -23.79 -22.82 11.34
N ARG A 634 -23.75 -23.65 12.39
CA ARG A 634 -24.67 -24.78 12.57
C ARG A 634 -26.06 -24.33 13.01
N ILE A 635 -26.18 -23.29 13.84
CA ILE A 635 -27.48 -22.68 14.15
C ILE A 635 -28.06 -22.05 12.87
N MET A 636 -27.25 -21.31 12.11
CA MET A 636 -27.66 -20.74 10.82
C MET A 636 -28.10 -21.82 9.82
N GLN A 637 -27.43 -22.97 9.79
CA GLN A 637 -27.79 -24.08 8.92
C GLN A 637 -29.09 -24.78 9.35
N LEU A 638 -29.29 -25.00 10.66
CA LEU A 638 -30.38 -25.84 11.18
C LEU A 638 -31.64 -25.07 11.60
N HIS A 639 -31.58 -23.74 11.80
CA HIS A 639 -32.72 -22.99 12.32
C HIS A 639 -33.98 -23.08 11.45
N GLY A 640 -33.81 -23.25 10.13
CA GLY A 640 -34.94 -23.42 9.20
C GLY A 640 -35.70 -24.71 9.44
N GLU A 641 -34.97 -25.82 9.59
CA GLU A 641 -35.56 -27.12 9.93
C GLU A 641 -36.17 -27.11 11.34
N GLN A 642 -35.49 -26.49 12.31
CA GLN A 642 -35.98 -26.37 13.68
C GLN A 642 -37.26 -25.53 13.76
N TRP A 643 -37.34 -24.44 13.01
CA TRP A 643 -38.54 -23.63 12.85
C TRP A 643 -39.71 -24.47 12.31
N ASN A 644 -39.44 -25.32 11.32
CA ASN A 644 -40.43 -26.22 10.74
C ASN A 644 -40.91 -27.33 11.70
N ARG A 645 -40.18 -27.60 12.79
CA ARG A 645 -40.59 -28.55 13.83
C ARG A 645 -41.37 -27.91 14.98
N LEU A 646 -41.42 -26.58 15.06
CA LEU A 646 -42.22 -25.88 16.07
C LEU A 646 -43.72 -26.10 15.84
N THR A 647 -44.48 -26.23 16.93
CA THR A 647 -45.94 -26.27 16.89
C THR A 647 -46.51 -24.92 16.41
N PRO A 648 -47.74 -24.90 15.85
CA PRO A 648 -48.39 -23.66 15.42
C PRO A 648 -48.45 -22.60 16.54
N ALA A 649 -48.79 -23.01 17.77
CA ALA A 649 -48.82 -22.12 18.94
C ALA A 649 -47.44 -21.53 19.28
N ALA A 650 -46.35 -22.31 19.15
CA ALA A 650 -45.00 -21.81 19.38
C ALA A 650 -44.54 -20.84 18.27
N ARG A 651 -44.89 -21.10 17.00
CA ARG A 651 -44.61 -20.16 15.90
C ARG A 651 -45.35 -18.83 16.09
N GLN A 652 -46.61 -18.89 16.55
CA GLN A 652 -47.42 -17.70 16.79
C GLN A 652 -46.76 -16.75 17.79
N ARG A 653 -46.15 -17.27 18.87
CA ARG A 653 -45.41 -16.44 19.86
C ARG A 653 -44.28 -15.63 19.22
N TYR A 654 -43.50 -16.25 18.33
CA TYR A 654 -42.43 -15.55 17.63
C TYR A 654 -42.95 -14.61 16.56
N GLU A 655 -44.10 -14.90 15.94
CA GLU A 655 -44.74 -14.01 14.98
C GLU A 655 -45.30 -12.75 15.66
N THR A 656 -45.89 -12.89 16.85
CA THR A 656 -46.29 -11.75 17.69
C THR A 656 -45.08 -10.89 18.06
N ALA A 657 -43.98 -11.51 18.51
CA ALA A 657 -42.73 -10.80 18.80
C ALA A 657 -42.13 -10.13 17.55
N ALA A 658 -42.26 -10.77 16.37
CA ALA A 658 -41.83 -10.21 15.11
C ALA A 658 -42.67 -9.00 14.69
N SER A 659 -43.97 -8.98 15.01
CA SER A 659 -44.83 -7.81 14.77
C SER A 659 -44.35 -6.60 15.59
N VAL A 660 -44.15 -6.78 16.90
CA VAL A 660 -43.67 -5.70 17.78
C VAL A 660 -42.30 -5.19 17.31
N GLN A 661 -41.38 -6.10 16.97
CA GLN A 661 -40.06 -5.72 16.49
C GLN A 661 -40.10 -5.04 15.11
N ARG A 662 -41.06 -5.41 14.24
CA ARG A 662 -41.29 -4.72 12.97
C ARG A 662 -41.70 -3.28 13.20
N ASP A 663 -42.65 -3.04 14.10
CA ASP A 663 -43.18 -1.70 14.36
C ASP A 663 -42.07 -0.79 14.92
N VAL A 664 -41.29 -1.29 15.88
CA VAL A 664 -40.12 -0.58 16.43
C VAL A 664 -39.06 -0.32 15.35
N ALA A 665 -38.75 -1.30 14.51
CA ALA A 665 -37.76 -1.15 13.44
C ALA A 665 -38.23 -0.17 12.34
N GLN A 666 -39.53 -0.13 12.04
CA GLN A 666 -40.11 0.84 11.10
C GLN A 666 -40.00 2.26 11.65
N GLU A 667 -40.33 2.46 12.93
CA GLU A 667 -40.24 3.78 13.57
C GLU A 667 -38.79 4.27 13.65
N MET A 668 -37.84 3.41 14.04
CA MET A 668 -36.42 3.74 14.04
C MET A 668 -35.91 4.08 12.63
N GLN A 669 -36.31 3.32 11.61
CA GLN A 669 -35.93 3.59 10.23
C GLN A 669 -36.50 4.92 9.74
N ARG A 670 -37.74 5.27 10.09
CA ARG A 670 -38.34 6.58 9.74
C ARG A 670 -37.55 7.74 10.36
N ARG A 671 -37.22 7.64 11.65
CA ARG A 671 -36.42 8.66 12.35
C ARG A 671 -35.01 8.78 11.75
N GLU A 672 -34.35 7.66 11.48
CA GLU A 672 -33.02 7.65 10.85
C GLU A 672 -33.06 8.29 9.46
N VAL A 673 -34.06 7.97 8.64
CA VAL A 673 -34.26 8.57 7.31
C VAL A 673 -34.49 10.08 7.43
N GLN A 674 -35.34 10.52 8.35
CA GLN A 674 -35.63 11.94 8.57
C GLN A 674 -34.38 12.72 8.98
N VAL A 675 -33.64 12.26 9.99
CA VAL A 675 -32.40 12.91 10.45
C VAL A 675 -31.37 12.99 9.31
N LEU A 676 -31.21 11.91 8.54
CA LEU A 676 -30.27 11.89 7.41
C LEU A 676 -30.71 12.83 6.27
N GLN A 677 -32.02 13.02 6.07
CA GLN A 677 -32.56 13.97 5.10
C GLN A 677 -32.33 15.42 5.53
N GLU A 678 -32.55 15.74 6.80
CA GLU A 678 -32.30 17.06 7.39
C GLU A 678 -30.82 17.43 7.30
N GLN A 679 -29.92 16.52 7.71
CA GLN A 679 -28.47 16.71 7.57
C GLN A 679 -28.05 16.90 6.11
N LEU A 680 -28.67 16.17 5.18
CA LEU A 680 -28.37 16.30 3.77
C LEU A 680 -28.86 17.65 3.21
N GLN A 681 -30.00 18.17 3.69
CA GLN A 681 -30.49 19.49 3.33
C GLN A 681 -29.56 20.59 3.84
N GLU A 682 -29.10 20.50 5.08
CA GLU A 682 -28.18 21.46 5.68
C GLU A 682 -26.87 21.56 4.88
N VAL A 683 -26.28 20.43 4.51
CA VAL A 683 -25.06 20.39 3.66
C VAL A 683 -25.32 20.98 2.27
N ASN A 684 -26.51 20.79 1.70
CA ASN A 684 -26.85 21.36 0.39
C ASN A 684 -27.09 22.89 0.45
N GLN A 685 -27.45 23.43 1.61
CA GLN A 685 -27.66 24.87 1.84
C GLN A 685 -26.37 25.66 2.12
N ARG A 686 -25.26 24.97 2.45
CA ARG A 686 -23.93 25.60 2.66
C ARG A 686 -23.20 25.97 1.36
N LYS A 687 -23.83 25.75 0.19
CA LYS A 687 -23.35 26.18 -1.13
C LYS A 687 -23.94 27.53 -1.50
#